data_AF-A0A812R1N9-F1
#
_entry.id   AF-A0A812R1N9-F1
#
_cell.length_a   1.000
_cell.length_b   1.000
_cell.length_c   1.000
_cell.angle_alpha   90.00
_cell.angle_beta   90.00
_cell.angle_gamma   90.00
#
_symmetry.space_group_name_H-M   'P 1'
#
loop_
_entity.id
_entity.type
_entity.pdbx_description
1 polymer ?
#
loop_
_entity_poly.entity_id
_entity_poly.type
_entity_poly.pdbx_seq_one_letter_code
_entity_poly.pdbx_strand_id
1 'polypeptide(L)'
;MAEATVRELINFGFSEDRAREAVENIGDVSDVQLAINWLLDHGEEDKGGAVEFKHCPHICELPLGTIVKKAALEFGNPCAKGCKGSENWVCLMCGVTHCGRYVNKHALHHWRETREADSRALTVGSSRAVICLSCRSKPADTCVAHAIVTAMSELGFLMLVAGLCSSGADLTWQWTSQRGTSEWDYATALQLDAESDIVVAGDVAGSFSNTTHFGANDVFLMKFNSSGTWQWTSQRGSKKSDNARALQIDPLGSIFVAGYTMSSLDGNVHQGGSDLFVSKYSKDGSWLWTRQRGSNDWDYGRALQLDRSGHIYMAGYTGGSLDGNRNAGGYDFFVMKLDPSGSWLWTRQHGSAFWDYARALRLDARGNVLVAGYTRGDLDGNENAGGKDVFLAKFGVDGVWQWTRQQGSIADDDAFDLGTDVAGNIFITGETSGALHGESAGSSDIFLMKFSEDGAWQWSRQRGTEKFDVAWALEVDYLDNILVAGYTGGSLDAHDTAGSSDVFVMMFDPFGSWQWTEQRGTPLWDYARALRVNPAGDVFLAGSTQGQPDNGNFSGGEDLFVMKFKRSNISDPEQLFGASGYVQYSGLTRPTSKAKAARKIMVGKGHFLAMGLMDLSVWCYACESYVDHEVLGPLVARMQRLKFGGADEEEPEPEVGSILDADPQSAHGFLGDPNWPLPRLASACNEEARPGYKTMKAHEYLDEPAVLKAKVKLLADLIARSRNCIAYTGAGISTASGIKDYATKASSSSSSSSAKSPWLAEPSYAHHVLVALWKSGSLKHWVQQNHDGLPQKAGFPQKDINEIHGAWWDPSNPVVPMDGTLRSDLIQWMLDWESRADLCLALGTSMVGMNADRMAVSPAKRAQRLRRDEALGTVIVALQQTQYDKISSLRIFARLDDVLRELASLLNLDVASGPVLSQRRQEAIIPYGRDGRKSTTAQLHLDLRVGSKLRVVDQPDWDQAKYGELCQVMEAPEELAKQGHVQLLFPGDGLKKSVTRFLGGWWIEAAIKGELDKIPVACLSARSTRTSLPTCPTAHMKPAAHIITVFWQVFGGVLCCVTSSGCIVRSCLPSNAACCRGPRVLIVSRTIRTTISSSAFHHWWLHLSFRHTQAADG
;
A
#
# COMPACT_ATOMS: atom_id res chain seq x y z
N MET A 1 -20.29 36.81 7.29
CA MET A 1 -19.46 37.33 8.38
C MET A 1 -19.33 36.23 9.42
N ALA A 2 -19.92 36.30 10.62
CA ALA A 2 -19.80 35.28 11.68
C ALA A 2 -19.89 33.81 11.19
N GLU A 3 -20.95 33.46 10.45
CA GLU A 3 -21.16 32.12 9.86
C GLU A 3 -20.05 31.62 8.90
N ALA A 4 -19.33 32.54 8.26
CA ALA A 4 -18.21 32.19 7.37
C ALA A 4 -16.93 31.96 8.19
N THR A 5 -16.66 32.82 9.16
CA THR A 5 -15.54 32.70 10.10
C THR A 5 -15.64 31.43 10.94
N VAL A 6 -16.85 31.08 11.44
CA VAL A 6 -17.11 29.79 12.10
C VAL A 6 -16.76 28.61 11.17
N ARG A 7 -17.14 28.67 9.89
CA ARG A 7 -16.78 27.65 8.90
C ARG A 7 -15.28 27.56 8.60
N GLU A 8 -14.57 28.69 8.52
CA GLU A 8 -13.11 28.67 8.36
C GLU A 8 -12.41 28.07 9.58
N LEU A 9 -12.86 28.36 10.80
CA LEU A 9 -12.34 27.71 12.01
C LEU A 9 -12.56 26.20 12.00
N ILE A 10 -13.74 25.75 11.56
CA ILE A 10 -14.01 24.32 11.39
C ILE A 10 -13.08 23.70 10.33
N ASN A 11 -12.77 24.41 9.25
CA ASN A 11 -11.82 23.97 8.22
C ASN A 11 -10.36 23.92 8.73
N PHE A 12 -9.96 24.83 9.62
CA PHE A 12 -8.67 24.73 10.32
C PHE A 12 -8.64 23.61 11.37
N GLY A 13 -9.82 23.19 11.85
CA GLY A 13 -10.03 21.94 12.62
C GLY A 13 -10.71 22.10 13.98
N PHE A 14 -11.23 23.28 14.33
CA PHE A 14 -11.88 23.53 15.62
C PHE A 14 -13.35 23.09 15.63
N SER A 15 -13.89 22.67 16.78
CA SER A 15 -15.29 22.19 16.86
C SER A 15 -16.33 23.30 16.71
N GLU A 16 -17.49 23.01 16.11
CA GLU A 16 -18.50 24.03 15.77
C GLU A 16 -19.05 24.79 16.99
N ASP A 17 -19.40 24.11 18.09
CA ASP A 17 -19.87 24.76 19.32
C ASP A 17 -18.82 25.76 19.85
N ARG A 18 -17.54 25.36 19.87
CA ARG A 18 -16.43 26.21 20.32
C ARG A 18 -16.11 27.33 19.33
N ALA A 19 -16.21 27.07 18.03
CA ALA A 19 -16.00 28.08 16.99
C ALA A 19 -17.12 29.15 17.03
N ARG A 20 -18.37 28.76 17.29
CA ARG A 20 -19.48 29.69 17.52
C ARG A 20 -19.26 30.48 18.82
N GLU A 21 -18.90 29.81 19.92
CA GLU A 21 -18.56 30.46 21.19
C GLU A 21 -17.40 31.47 21.03
N ALA A 22 -16.35 31.13 20.28
CA ALA A 22 -15.23 32.02 19.99
C ALA A 22 -15.65 33.24 19.18
N VAL A 23 -16.41 33.03 18.09
CA VAL A 23 -16.88 34.12 17.22
C VAL A 23 -17.90 35.02 17.92
N GLU A 24 -18.68 34.51 18.90
CA GLU A 24 -19.55 35.34 19.74
C GLU A 24 -18.79 36.15 20.81
N ASN A 25 -17.57 35.75 21.20
CA ASN A 25 -16.78 36.40 22.24
C ASN A 25 -15.63 37.31 21.73
N ILE A 26 -15.42 37.40 20.42
CA ILE A 26 -14.50 38.37 19.80
C ILE A 26 -15.24 39.63 19.30
N GLY A 27 -14.56 40.78 19.34
CA GLY A 27 -15.16 42.07 19.00
C GLY A 27 -15.43 42.31 17.50
N ASP A 28 -14.73 41.59 16.61
CA ASP A 28 -15.00 41.56 15.17
C ASP A 28 -15.22 40.12 14.72
N VAL A 29 -16.47 39.82 14.36
CA VAL A 29 -16.94 38.47 13.99
C VAL A 29 -16.49 38.02 12.59
N SER A 30 -15.61 38.76 11.93
CA SER A 30 -15.05 38.41 10.61
C SER A 30 -13.57 38.01 10.63
N ASP A 31 -12.83 38.31 11.71
CA ASP A 31 -11.40 38.01 11.82
C ASP A 31 -11.17 36.58 12.33
N VAL A 32 -10.81 35.68 11.40
CA VAL A 32 -10.51 34.27 11.66
C VAL A 32 -9.33 34.12 12.61
N GLN A 33 -8.27 34.92 12.48
CA GLN A 33 -7.07 34.76 13.29
C GLN A 33 -7.30 35.19 14.74
N LEU A 34 -8.11 36.23 14.97
CA LEU A 34 -8.57 36.63 16.30
C LEU A 34 -9.41 35.53 16.96
N ALA A 35 -10.25 34.85 16.19
CA ALA A 35 -11.06 33.72 16.66
C ALA A 35 -10.21 32.47 16.95
N ILE A 36 -9.22 32.15 16.09
CA ILE A 36 -8.22 31.09 16.36
C ILE A 36 -7.50 31.41 17.67
N ASN A 37 -6.94 32.62 17.82
CA ASN A 37 -6.19 32.99 19.02
C ASN A 37 -7.05 32.88 20.29
N TRP A 38 -8.33 33.28 20.24
CA TRP A 38 -9.27 33.06 21.35
C TRP A 38 -9.46 31.56 21.66
N LEU A 39 -9.54 30.70 20.65
CA LEU A 39 -9.62 29.25 20.82
C LEU A 39 -8.33 28.64 21.39
N LEU A 40 -7.15 29.10 20.93
CA LEU A 40 -5.85 28.68 21.48
C LEU A 40 -5.70 29.09 22.94
N ASP A 41 -6.05 30.34 23.29
CA ASP A 41 -6.05 30.86 24.67
C ASP A 41 -7.04 30.12 25.59
N HIS A 42 -8.03 29.43 25.02
CA HIS A 42 -8.94 28.53 25.71
C HIS A 42 -8.74 27.02 25.36
N GLY A 43 -7.62 26.63 24.72
CA GLY A 43 -7.06 25.25 24.73
C GLY A 43 -6.89 24.41 23.44
N GLU A 44 -6.60 24.94 22.24
CA GLU A 44 -6.56 24.20 20.93
C GLU A 44 -5.19 24.33 20.11
N GLU A 45 -4.93 23.72 18.89
CA GLU A 45 -3.58 23.65 18.15
C GLU A 45 -3.54 23.58 16.53
N ASP A 46 -2.35 23.71 15.80
CA ASP A 46 -2.12 24.15 14.32
C ASP A 46 -0.98 23.42 13.38
N LYS A 47 -0.62 23.78 12.05
CA LYS A 47 0.06 22.91 10.93
C LYS A 47 0.95 23.55 9.70
N GLY A 48 1.77 22.84 8.79
CA GLY A 48 2.55 23.40 7.55
C GLY A 48 3.57 22.57 6.55
N GLY A 49 4.22 23.10 5.42
CA GLY A 49 5.39 22.49 4.55
C GLY A 49 5.75 22.87 2.99
N ALA A 50 6.79 22.30 2.23
CA ALA A 50 7.44 22.78 0.87
C ALA A 50 8.05 21.80 -0.32
N VAL A 51 9.04 22.18 -1.25
CA VAL A 51 9.33 21.73 -2.76
C VAL A 51 10.85 21.53 -3.36
N GLU A 52 11.20 21.17 -4.68
CA GLU A 52 12.49 20.52 -5.30
C GLU A 52 13.13 20.83 -6.79
N PHE A 53 14.22 20.13 -7.31
CA PHE A 53 15.16 20.36 -8.53
C PHE A 53 15.25 19.26 -9.71
N LYS A 54 16.09 19.40 -10.81
CA LYS A 54 16.15 18.51 -12.04
C LYS A 54 17.55 18.13 -12.70
N HIS A 55 17.58 17.15 -13.63
CA HIS A 55 18.77 16.55 -14.33
C HIS A 55 18.71 16.65 -15.89
N CYS A 56 19.84 16.63 -16.63
CA CYS A 56 19.89 16.87 -18.10
C CYS A 56 20.79 15.89 -18.91
N PRO A 57 20.23 15.02 -19.79
CA PRO A 57 20.96 13.90 -20.40
C PRO A 57 21.97 14.24 -21.51
N HIS A 58 21.82 15.36 -22.24
CA HIS A 58 22.71 15.69 -23.38
C HIS A 58 24.07 16.29 -22.97
N ILE A 59 24.33 16.44 -21.67
CA ILE A 59 25.61 16.89 -21.13
C ILE A 59 26.76 15.92 -21.53
N CYS A 60 26.46 14.64 -21.66
CA CYS A 60 27.40 13.59 -22.09
C CYS A 60 27.95 13.77 -23.52
N GLU A 61 27.25 14.51 -24.39
CA GLU A 61 27.68 14.75 -25.78
C GLU A 61 28.53 16.03 -25.92
N LEU A 62 28.60 16.87 -24.89
CA LEU A 62 29.38 18.09 -24.93
C LEU A 62 30.89 17.76 -24.90
N PRO A 63 31.70 18.31 -25.82
CA PRO A 63 33.13 18.00 -25.91
C PRO A 63 33.93 18.81 -24.87
N LEU A 64 33.56 18.68 -23.59
CA LEU A 64 34.05 19.44 -22.44
C LEU A 64 35.58 19.42 -22.31
N GLY A 65 36.22 18.30 -22.65
CA GLY A 65 37.68 18.15 -22.71
C GLY A 65 38.38 19.01 -23.79
N THR A 66 37.64 19.77 -24.59
CA THR A 66 38.16 20.67 -25.64
C THR A 66 37.82 22.14 -25.44
N ILE A 67 36.73 22.45 -24.73
CA ILE A 67 36.17 23.80 -24.67
C ILE A 67 36.80 24.64 -23.54
N VAL A 68 37.08 24.02 -22.39
CA VAL A 68 37.54 24.74 -21.19
C VAL A 68 39.05 24.97 -21.21
N LYS A 69 39.50 26.01 -21.92
CA LYS A 69 40.89 26.50 -21.79
C LYS A 69 41.10 27.13 -20.41
N LYS A 70 42.21 26.79 -19.77
CA LYS A 70 42.55 27.07 -18.35
C LYS A 70 42.38 28.54 -17.90
N ALA A 71 42.44 29.52 -18.81
CA ALA A 71 42.32 30.95 -18.53
C ALA A 71 40.88 31.51 -18.52
N ALA A 72 39.86 30.73 -18.88
CA ALA A 72 38.48 31.23 -19.02
C ALA A 72 37.62 31.07 -17.75
N LEU A 73 38.13 30.44 -16.70
CA LEU A 73 37.39 30.09 -15.47
C LEU A 73 37.99 30.73 -14.22
N GLU A 74 38.42 31.99 -14.32
CA GLU A 74 38.91 32.75 -13.17
C GLU A 74 37.77 33.42 -12.40
N PHE A 75 37.79 33.26 -11.08
CA PHE A 75 36.76 33.73 -10.17
C PHE A 75 36.89 35.25 -9.95
N GLY A 76 35.79 36.00 -10.11
CA GLY A 76 35.80 37.47 -10.00
C GLY A 76 35.94 38.23 -11.33
N ASN A 77 35.96 37.54 -12.47
CA ASN A 77 35.94 38.19 -13.78
C ASN A 77 34.75 39.16 -13.93
N PRO A 78 34.96 40.42 -14.34
CA PRO A 78 33.89 41.40 -14.49
C PRO A 78 32.98 41.04 -15.68
N CYS A 79 31.69 41.36 -15.58
CA CYS A 79 30.76 41.19 -16.68
C CYS A 79 31.26 41.92 -17.93
N ALA A 80 31.35 41.23 -19.08
CA ALA A 80 31.84 41.79 -20.35
C ALA A 80 30.95 42.91 -20.96
N LYS A 81 29.91 43.36 -20.26
CA LYS A 81 29.12 44.58 -20.56
C LYS A 81 29.36 45.73 -19.55
N GLY A 82 30.37 45.61 -18.67
CA GLY A 82 30.77 46.64 -17.71
C GLY A 82 29.90 46.73 -16.45
N CYS A 83 29.02 45.77 -16.20
CA CYS A 83 28.06 45.79 -15.11
C CYS A 83 28.71 45.41 -13.77
N LYS A 84 28.42 46.16 -12.69
CA LYS A 84 28.96 45.94 -11.33
C LYS A 84 28.04 45.10 -10.42
N GLY A 85 27.48 44.01 -10.95
CA GLY A 85 26.67 43.06 -10.18
C GLY A 85 27.51 41.94 -9.56
N SER A 86 27.06 41.39 -8.43
CA SER A 86 27.71 40.28 -7.71
C SER A 86 27.47 38.89 -8.34
N GLU A 87 26.39 38.72 -9.10
CA GLU A 87 26.03 37.46 -9.76
C GLU A 87 26.52 37.41 -11.20
N ASN A 88 27.76 36.95 -11.36
CA ASN A 88 28.38 36.68 -12.65
C ASN A 88 28.32 35.18 -13.01
N TRP A 89 28.11 34.94 -14.29
CA TRP A 89 27.87 33.65 -14.90
C TRP A 89 28.80 33.47 -16.09
N VAL A 90 29.40 32.29 -16.26
CA VAL A 90 30.31 32.00 -17.37
C VAL A 90 29.66 31.04 -18.36
N CYS A 91 29.69 31.38 -19.65
CA CYS A 91 29.17 30.50 -20.70
C CYS A 91 30.16 29.36 -20.96
N LEU A 92 29.73 28.12 -20.72
CA LEU A 92 30.61 26.94 -20.81
C LEU A 92 30.97 26.54 -22.25
N MET A 93 30.40 27.22 -23.26
CA MET A 93 30.65 26.96 -24.69
C MET A 93 31.78 27.83 -25.27
N CYS A 94 32.03 29.01 -24.70
CA CYS A 94 32.99 29.99 -25.23
C CYS A 94 33.88 30.65 -24.15
N GLY A 95 33.56 30.48 -22.87
CA GLY A 95 34.33 31.00 -21.74
C GLY A 95 34.10 32.48 -21.39
N VAL A 96 33.11 33.15 -22.00
CA VAL A 96 32.81 34.57 -21.73
C VAL A 96 31.92 34.73 -20.50
N THR A 97 32.25 35.70 -19.63
CA THR A 97 31.52 35.99 -18.39
C THR A 97 30.54 37.17 -18.54
N HIS A 98 29.29 36.95 -18.15
CA HIS A 98 28.21 37.94 -18.15
C HIS A 98 27.42 37.88 -16.83
N CYS A 99 26.76 38.96 -16.41
CA CYS A 99 25.81 38.88 -15.28
C CYS A 99 24.49 38.23 -15.74
N GLY A 100 23.68 37.75 -14.79
CA GLY A 100 22.42 37.00 -15.05
C GLY A 100 21.52 37.61 -16.15
N ARG A 101 21.37 38.94 -16.19
CA ARG A 101 20.57 39.65 -17.21
C ARG A 101 21.05 39.46 -18.67
N TYR A 102 22.34 39.23 -18.91
CA TYR A 102 22.91 39.17 -20.27
C TYR A 102 23.36 37.76 -20.69
N VAL A 103 23.62 36.84 -19.75
CA VAL A 103 24.08 35.49 -20.08
C VAL A 103 23.03 34.68 -20.85
N ASN A 104 21.74 34.81 -20.55
CA ASN A 104 20.64 34.16 -21.29
C ASN A 104 20.69 34.50 -22.78
N LYS A 105 20.81 35.79 -23.11
CA LYS A 105 20.84 36.27 -24.51
C LYS A 105 22.11 35.83 -25.25
N HIS A 106 23.23 35.65 -24.54
CA HIS A 106 24.49 35.19 -25.10
C HIS A 106 24.48 33.68 -25.39
N ALA A 107 24.01 32.85 -24.45
CA ALA A 107 23.87 31.41 -24.65
C ALA A 107 22.86 31.08 -25.78
N LEU A 108 21.75 31.81 -25.86
CA LEU A 108 20.74 31.65 -26.91
C LEU A 108 21.25 32.03 -28.31
N HIS A 109 22.25 32.93 -28.41
CA HIS A 109 22.86 33.29 -29.69
C HIS A 109 23.67 32.12 -30.28
N HIS A 110 24.50 31.48 -29.46
CA HIS A 110 25.26 30.30 -29.88
C HIS A 110 24.34 29.13 -30.27
N TRP A 111 23.21 28.94 -29.56
CA TRP A 111 22.20 27.92 -29.91
C TRP A 111 21.60 28.12 -31.31
N ARG A 112 21.33 29.37 -31.70
CA ARG A 112 20.76 29.70 -33.03
C ARG A 112 21.77 29.48 -34.16
N GLU A 113 23.03 29.89 -33.98
CA GLU A 113 24.08 29.73 -35.01
C GLU A 113 24.36 28.27 -35.36
N THR A 114 24.35 27.36 -34.37
CA THR A 114 24.50 25.91 -34.65
C THR A 114 23.34 25.30 -35.41
N ARG A 115 22.12 25.83 -35.25
CA ARG A 115 20.90 25.28 -35.89
C ARG A 115 20.79 25.66 -37.38
N GLU A 116 21.30 26.84 -37.76
CA GLU A 116 21.38 27.23 -39.18
C GLU A 116 22.43 26.43 -39.96
N ALA A 117 23.50 25.95 -39.31
CA ALA A 117 24.52 25.11 -39.92
C ALA A 117 23.99 23.72 -40.35
N ASP A 118 23.21 23.05 -39.49
CA ASP A 118 22.59 21.75 -39.78
C ASP A 118 21.61 21.83 -40.97
N SER A 119 20.90 22.95 -41.14
CA SER A 119 20.00 23.18 -42.28
C SER A 119 20.71 23.20 -43.65
N ARG A 120 22.03 23.45 -43.67
CA ARG A 120 22.86 23.48 -44.89
C ARG A 120 23.63 22.17 -45.13
N ALA A 121 23.73 21.30 -44.14
CA ALA A 121 24.45 20.02 -44.25
C ALA A 121 23.67 18.95 -45.02
N LEU A 122 22.35 19.09 -45.16
CA LEU A 122 21.47 18.12 -45.85
C LEU A 122 21.24 18.41 -47.34
N THR A 123 21.92 19.39 -47.95
CA THR A 123 21.74 19.73 -49.39
C THR A 123 23.03 20.11 -50.13
N VAL A 124 24.07 19.26 -50.12
CA VAL A 124 25.08 19.25 -51.22
C VAL A 124 25.48 17.84 -51.66
N GLY A 125 24.51 17.10 -52.21
CA GLY A 125 24.73 15.91 -53.03
C GLY A 125 24.61 16.23 -54.52
N SER A 126 25.57 16.99 -55.07
CA SER A 126 25.72 17.32 -56.51
C SER A 126 24.50 17.89 -57.27
N SER A 127 24.53 19.20 -57.52
CA SER A 127 23.95 19.81 -58.73
C SER A 127 24.70 21.09 -59.08
N ARG A 128 24.88 21.38 -60.37
CA ARG A 128 25.71 22.50 -60.86
C ARG A 128 24.96 23.83 -60.87
N ALA A 129 25.67 24.88 -60.44
CA ALA A 129 25.64 26.26 -60.92
C ALA A 129 24.30 26.94 -61.33
N VAL A 130 23.91 27.98 -60.58
CA VAL A 130 23.19 29.16 -61.11
C VAL A 130 23.84 30.44 -60.55
N ILE A 131 23.79 31.51 -61.34
CA ILE A 131 24.55 32.76 -61.19
C ILE A 131 23.71 33.85 -60.49
N CYS A 132 24.33 34.71 -59.66
CA CYS A 132 23.67 35.93 -59.16
C CYS A 132 23.31 36.88 -60.32
N LEU A 133 22.02 37.21 -60.44
CA LEU A 133 21.46 37.96 -61.57
C LEU A 133 21.51 39.50 -61.44
N SER A 134 22.17 40.05 -60.41
CA SER A 134 22.22 41.51 -60.18
C SER A 134 23.64 42.12 -60.27
N CYS A 135 24.67 41.48 -59.73
CA CYS A 135 26.01 42.07 -59.68
C CYS A 135 27.14 41.03 -59.83
N ARG A 136 27.60 40.83 -61.07
CA ARG A 136 28.76 39.97 -61.37
C ARG A 136 30.10 40.69 -61.07
N SER A 137 30.56 40.68 -59.82
CA SER A 137 31.98 40.43 -59.45
C SER A 137 32.33 40.76 -57.98
N LYS A 138 33.16 39.89 -57.40
CA LYS A 138 33.89 39.96 -56.10
C LYS A 138 33.13 39.51 -54.83
N PRO A 139 33.84 39.01 -53.79
CA PRO A 139 33.24 38.41 -52.59
C PRO A 139 32.83 39.47 -51.54
N ALA A 140 31.99 39.06 -50.61
CA ALA A 140 31.39 39.92 -49.58
C ALA A 140 32.27 40.07 -48.34
N ASP A 141 32.65 41.31 -48.03
CA ASP A 141 33.14 41.76 -46.72
C ASP A 141 32.95 43.29 -46.60
N THR A 142 31.70 43.77 -46.44
CA THR A 142 31.34 45.08 -45.86
C THR A 142 29.82 45.31 -45.88
N CYS A 143 29.17 45.30 -44.72
CA CYS A 143 28.08 46.23 -44.34
C CYS A 143 27.74 46.05 -42.85
N VAL A 144 27.86 47.13 -42.08
CA VAL A 144 27.77 47.18 -40.60
C VAL A 144 26.86 48.33 -40.20
N ALA A 145 25.97 48.16 -39.21
CA ALA A 145 25.55 49.23 -38.27
C ALA A 145 24.71 48.67 -37.09
N HIS A 146 24.48 49.51 -36.07
CA HIS A 146 24.14 49.13 -34.68
C HIS A 146 23.11 50.09 -34.04
N ALA A 147 22.55 49.67 -32.88
CA ALA A 147 21.75 50.47 -31.91
C ALA A 147 20.31 50.84 -32.35
N ILE A 148 19.32 51.09 -31.48
CA ILE A 148 19.29 51.64 -30.09
C ILE A 148 18.30 50.85 -29.18
N VAL A 149 18.45 50.99 -27.85
CA VAL A 149 17.59 50.42 -26.78
C VAL A 149 16.66 51.50 -26.19
N THR A 150 15.63 51.07 -25.45
CA THR A 150 14.79 51.82 -24.46
C THR A 150 13.49 52.46 -24.96
N ALA A 151 12.34 51.84 -24.63
CA ALA A 151 11.21 52.47 -23.91
C ALA A 151 10.04 51.45 -23.73
N MET A 152 9.49 51.41 -22.51
CA MET A 152 8.08 51.16 -22.11
C MET A 152 7.27 50.07 -22.86
N SER A 153 6.92 48.92 -22.27
CA SER A 153 6.05 48.65 -21.09
C SER A 153 4.55 48.74 -21.38
N GLU A 154 3.88 47.58 -21.21
CA GLU A 154 2.44 47.33 -21.13
C GLU A 154 1.59 47.31 -22.43
N LEU A 155 0.52 46.50 -22.38
CA LEU A 155 -0.50 46.28 -23.42
C LEU A 155 -0.01 45.67 -24.74
N GLY A 156 0.32 44.36 -24.75
CA GLY A 156 0.59 43.66 -26.01
C GLY A 156 1.08 42.21 -25.96
N PHE A 157 0.65 41.38 -25.00
CA PHE A 157 1.08 39.96 -24.98
C PHE A 157 0.03 38.96 -24.45
N LEU A 158 -1.24 39.14 -24.85
CA LEU A 158 -2.37 38.29 -24.42
C LEU A 158 -2.89 37.35 -25.54
N MET A 159 -2.10 37.11 -26.59
CA MET A 159 -2.56 36.43 -27.82
C MET A 159 -1.52 35.50 -28.48
N LEU A 160 -0.40 35.14 -27.82
CA LEU A 160 0.65 34.32 -28.48
C LEU A 160 1.49 33.41 -27.55
N VAL A 161 0.90 32.83 -26.49
CA VAL A 161 1.54 31.79 -25.65
C VAL A 161 0.57 30.61 -25.40
N ALA A 162 -0.23 30.25 -26.41
CA ALA A 162 -1.19 29.13 -26.36
C ALA A 162 -0.78 27.96 -27.28
N GLY A 163 0.47 27.91 -27.73
CA GLY A 163 0.98 26.83 -28.57
C GLY A 163 2.48 26.61 -28.35
N LEU A 164 2.88 25.32 -28.40
CA LEU A 164 4.26 24.82 -28.32
C LEU A 164 4.87 24.68 -26.92
N CYS A 165 4.28 23.84 -26.06
CA CYS A 165 5.08 23.00 -25.15
C CYS A 165 4.33 21.73 -24.71
N SER A 166 4.06 20.81 -25.64
CA SER A 166 3.59 19.45 -25.36
C SER A 166 4.56 18.44 -25.97
N SER A 167 5.43 17.86 -25.15
CA SER A 167 6.14 16.62 -25.46
C SER A 167 5.68 15.60 -24.42
N GLY A 168 4.63 14.86 -24.77
CA GLY A 168 4.03 13.85 -23.90
C GLY A 168 5.00 12.70 -23.61
N ALA A 169 4.64 11.90 -22.61
CA ALA A 169 5.22 10.57 -22.45
C ALA A 169 4.61 9.65 -23.52
N ASP A 170 5.34 9.35 -24.59
CA ASP A 170 4.84 8.57 -25.73
C ASP A 170 4.31 7.20 -25.27
N LEU A 171 2.99 6.97 -25.37
CA LEU A 171 2.41 5.67 -25.05
C LEU A 171 2.57 4.72 -26.24
N THR A 172 3.42 3.70 -26.11
CA THR A 172 3.71 2.77 -27.21
C THR A 172 2.94 1.47 -27.06
N TRP A 173 2.04 1.17 -28.00
CA TRP A 173 1.40 -0.15 -28.12
C TRP A 173 2.47 -1.27 -28.16
N GLN A 174 2.22 -2.38 -27.46
CA GLN A 174 3.13 -3.53 -27.38
C GLN A 174 2.55 -4.78 -28.03
N TRP A 175 1.33 -5.16 -27.66
CA TRP A 175 0.66 -6.35 -28.17
C TRP A 175 -0.86 -6.28 -27.94
N THR A 176 -1.57 -7.07 -28.74
CA THR A 176 -3.02 -7.34 -28.64
C THR A 176 -3.22 -8.86 -28.59
N SER A 177 -4.11 -9.35 -27.72
CA SER A 177 -4.46 -10.75 -27.56
C SER A 177 -5.98 -10.89 -27.69
N GLN A 178 -6.45 -11.34 -28.86
CA GLN A 178 -7.87 -11.52 -29.19
C GLN A 178 -8.30 -12.98 -29.01
N ARG A 179 -9.46 -13.22 -28.40
CA ARG A 179 -10.09 -14.55 -28.27
C ARG A 179 -11.61 -14.44 -28.27
N GLY A 180 -12.30 -15.45 -28.78
CA GLY A 180 -13.74 -15.59 -28.67
C GLY A 180 -14.23 -16.87 -29.35
N THR A 181 -15.50 -16.89 -29.71
CA THR A 181 -16.28 -17.97 -30.29
C THR A 181 -16.86 -17.52 -31.64
N SER A 182 -17.84 -18.23 -32.21
CA SER A 182 -18.55 -17.71 -33.40
C SER A 182 -19.59 -16.64 -33.09
N GLU A 183 -19.85 -16.38 -31.81
CA GLU A 183 -20.96 -15.57 -31.31
C GLU A 183 -20.44 -14.24 -30.72
N TRP A 184 -21.14 -13.67 -29.73
CA TRP A 184 -20.81 -12.38 -29.11
C TRP A 184 -20.17 -12.56 -27.73
N ASP A 185 -18.91 -12.16 -27.62
CA ASP A 185 -18.07 -12.35 -26.44
C ASP A 185 -17.45 -11.03 -25.99
N TYR A 186 -17.88 -10.54 -24.82
CA TYR A 186 -17.59 -9.20 -24.35
C TYR A 186 -16.71 -9.25 -23.10
N ALA A 187 -15.47 -8.73 -23.14
CA ALA A 187 -14.78 -8.37 -21.91
C ALA A 187 -15.43 -7.12 -21.29
N THR A 188 -15.73 -7.19 -19.99
CA THR A 188 -16.44 -6.14 -19.23
C THR A 188 -15.63 -5.63 -18.04
N ALA A 189 -14.73 -6.45 -17.49
CA ALA A 189 -13.88 -6.07 -16.37
C ALA A 189 -12.47 -6.69 -16.49
N LEU A 190 -11.45 -5.96 -16.03
CA LEU A 190 -10.05 -6.38 -15.98
C LEU A 190 -9.46 -6.04 -14.60
N GLN A 191 -8.64 -6.94 -14.07
CA GLN A 191 -7.71 -6.66 -12.97
C GLN A 191 -6.33 -7.24 -13.25
N LEU A 192 -5.34 -6.71 -12.54
CA LEU A 192 -4.00 -7.26 -12.45
C LEU A 192 -3.82 -7.96 -11.10
N ASP A 193 -3.10 -9.08 -11.06
CA ASP A 193 -2.63 -9.65 -9.79
C ASP A 193 -1.26 -9.09 -9.36
N ALA A 194 -0.72 -9.61 -8.26
CA ALA A 194 0.56 -9.16 -7.71
C ALA A 194 1.76 -9.37 -8.66
N GLU A 195 1.64 -10.26 -9.65
CA GLU A 195 2.66 -10.53 -10.67
C GLU A 195 2.44 -9.69 -11.95
N SER A 196 1.44 -8.80 -11.96
CA SER A 196 0.94 -8.09 -13.16
C SER A 196 0.41 -9.03 -14.26
N ASP A 197 0.01 -10.25 -13.90
CA ASP A 197 -0.79 -11.10 -14.78
C ASP A 197 -2.24 -10.60 -14.80
N ILE A 198 -2.90 -10.80 -15.94
CA ILE A 198 -4.16 -10.14 -16.27
C ILE A 198 -5.30 -11.13 -16.08
N VAL A 199 -6.33 -10.74 -15.32
CA VAL A 199 -7.57 -11.50 -15.19
C VAL A 199 -8.73 -10.67 -15.75
N VAL A 200 -9.44 -11.24 -16.71
CA VAL A 200 -10.60 -10.62 -17.38
C VAL A 200 -11.85 -11.40 -17.02
N ALA A 201 -12.96 -10.70 -16.80
CA ALA A 201 -14.30 -11.28 -16.81
C ALA A 201 -15.20 -10.61 -17.85
N GLY A 202 -16.25 -11.32 -18.22
CA GLY A 202 -17.15 -10.89 -19.27
C GLY A 202 -18.29 -11.87 -19.54
N ASP A 203 -18.98 -11.60 -20.64
CA ASP A 203 -20.18 -12.32 -21.10
C ASP A 203 -19.79 -13.11 -22.37
N VAL A 204 -20.13 -14.39 -22.48
CA VAL A 204 -19.82 -15.26 -23.65
C VAL A 204 -21.10 -15.92 -24.17
N ALA A 205 -21.37 -15.80 -25.48
CA ALA A 205 -22.57 -16.36 -26.11
C ALA A 205 -22.35 -17.76 -26.73
N GLY A 206 -21.12 -18.27 -26.70
CA GLY A 206 -20.75 -19.63 -27.11
C GLY A 206 -20.04 -20.46 -26.03
N SER A 207 -19.45 -21.58 -26.44
CA SER A 207 -18.56 -22.39 -25.59
C SER A 207 -17.10 -22.17 -25.96
N PHE A 208 -16.27 -21.75 -25.00
CA PHE A 208 -14.82 -21.85 -25.12
C PHE A 208 -14.33 -23.32 -25.14
N SER A 209 -13.07 -23.53 -25.50
CA SER A 209 -12.48 -24.87 -25.54
C SER A 209 -12.51 -25.54 -24.16
N ASN A 210 -13.13 -26.73 -24.08
CA ASN A 210 -13.34 -27.51 -22.86
C ASN A 210 -14.27 -26.87 -21.81
N THR A 211 -15.10 -25.89 -22.18
CA THR A 211 -16.21 -25.41 -21.35
C THR A 211 -17.56 -25.86 -21.90
N THR A 212 -18.65 -25.50 -21.23
CA THR A 212 -20.02 -25.79 -21.65
C THR A 212 -20.85 -24.54 -21.53
N HIS A 213 -21.55 -24.18 -22.61
CA HIS A 213 -22.53 -23.10 -22.64
C HIS A 213 -23.92 -23.61 -22.21
N PHE A 214 -24.60 -22.88 -21.34
CA PHE A 214 -25.86 -23.33 -20.73
C PHE A 214 -27.10 -22.50 -21.09
N GLY A 215 -26.91 -21.26 -21.54
CA GLY A 215 -27.97 -20.27 -21.62
C GLY A 215 -27.96 -19.43 -22.89
N ALA A 216 -28.08 -18.11 -22.73
CA ALA A 216 -27.93 -17.15 -23.84
C ALA A 216 -26.52 -16.53 -23.81
N ASN A 217 -26.18 -15.93 -22.67
CA ASN A 217 -24.82 -15.55 -22.32
C ASN A 217 -24.46 -16.29 -21.03
N ASP A 218 -23.24 -16.79 -20.92
CA ASP A 218 -22.66 -17.23 -19.66
C ASP A 218 -21.61 -16.21 -19.17
N VAL A 219 -21.26 -16.26 -17.89
CA VAL A 219 -20.09 -15.55 -17.36
C VAL A 219 -18.82 -16.30 -17.76
N PHE A 220 -17.81 -15.60 -18.26
CA PHE A 220 -16.45 -16.12 -18.36
C PHE A 220 -15.48 -15.38 -17.43
N LEU A 221 -14.42 -16.11 -17.09
CA LEU A 221 -13.19 -15.64 -16.47
C LEU A 221 -12.02 -16.18 -17.30
N MET A 222 -11.05 -15.33 -17.61
CA MET A 222 -9.89 -15.71 -18.42
C MET A 222 -8.63 -15.06 -17.86
N LYS A 223 -7.57 -15.85 -17.65
CA LYS A 223 -6.26 -15.35 -17.23
C LYS A 223 -5.28 -15.34 -18.40
N PHE A 224 -4.53 -14.25 -18.51
CA PHE A 224 -3.37 -14.10 -19.36
C PHE A 224 -2.16 -13.75 -18.49
N ASN A 225 -0.95 -14.11 -18.91
CA ASN A 225 0.24 -13.57 -18.27
C ASN A 225 0.50 -12.11 -18.66
N SER A 226 1.41 -11.44 -17.97
CA SER A 226 1.84 -10.04 -18.26
C SER A 226 2.35 -9.80 -19.69
N SER A 227 2.62 -10.87 -20.46
CA SER A 227 3.02 -10.87 -21.87
C SER A 227 1.88 -11.22 -22.84
N GLY A 228 0.62 -11.23 -22.37
CA GLY A 228 -0.57 -11.47 -23.21
C GLY A 228 -0.82 -12.93 -23.59
N THR A 229 -0.05 -13.86 -23.04
CA THR A 229 -0.23 -15.30 -23.29
C THR A 229 -1.30 -15.86 -22.36
N TRP A 230 -2.39 -16.35 -22.94
CA TRP A 230 -3.46 -17.04 -22.22
C TRP A 230 -2.95 -18.20 -21.36
N GLN A 231 -3.52 -18.34 -20.16
CA GLN A 231 -3.20 -19.38 -19.18
C GLN A 231 -4.37 -20.35 -18.98
N TRP A 232 -5.56 -19.83 -18.68
CA TRP A 232 -6.77 -20.64 -18.45
C TRP A 232 -8.05 -19.86 -18.73
N THR A 233 -9.14 -20.60 -18.94
CA THR A 233 -10.52 -20.08 -19.04
C THR A 233 -11.42 -20.85 -18.08
N SER A 234 -12.33 -20.15 -17.41
CA SER A 234 -13.40 -20.71 -16.59
C SER A 234 -14.71 -20.07 -17.07
N GLN A 235 -15.72 -20.86 -17.42
CA GLN A 235 -17.02 -20.39 -17.91
C GLN A 235 -18.13 -21.00 -17.05
N ARG A 236 -19.14 -20.20 -16.74
CA ARG A 236 -20.22 -20.58 -15.83
C ARG A 236 -21.48 -19.77 -16.11
N GLY A 237 -22.60 -20.46 -16.26
CA GLY A 237 -23.89 -19.81 -16.50
C GLY A 237 -25.06 -20.67 -16.05
N SER A 238 -26.25 -20.15 -16.29
CA SER A 238 -27.54 -20.75 -15.98
C SER A 238 -28.27 -21.13 -17.27
N LYS A 239 -29.55 -21.46 -17.18
CA LYS A 239 -30.42 -21.71 -18.35
C LYS A 239 -30.87 -20.44 -19.09
N LYS A 240 -30.44 -19.25 -18.68
CA LYS A 240 -30.77 -17.97 -19.34
C LYS A 240 -29.50 -17.11 -19.51
N SER A 241 -29.60 -15.79 -19.48
CA SER A 241 -28.46 -14.89 -19.60
C SER A 241 -27.86 -14.61 -18.21
N ASP A 242 -26.56 -14.82 -18.09
CA ASP A 242 -25.72 -14.53 -16.92
C ASP A 242 -24.61 -13.60 -17.39
N ASN A 243 -24.42 -12.47 -16.72
CA ASN A 243 -23.56 -11.39 -17.22
C ASN A 243 -22.67 -10.85 -16.10
N ALA A 244 -21.37 -10.73 -16.37
CA ALA A 244 -20.39 -10.14 -15.47
C ALA A 244 -20.22 -8.64 -15.75
N ARG A 245 -20.08 -7.85 -14.68
CA ARG A 245 -19.95 -6.38 -14.76
C ARG A 245 -18.78 -5.82 -13.96
N ALA A 246 -18.30 -6.50 -12.92
CA ALA A 246 -17.12 -6.09 -12.18
C ALA A 246 -16.30 -7.28 -11.69
N LEU A 247 -14.98 -7.07 -11.54
CA LEU A 247 -14.01 -8.05 -11.07
C LEU A 247 -13.05 -7.43 -10.05
N GLN A 248 -12.75 -8.18 -8.99
CA GLN A 248 -11.73 -7.84 -7.98
C GLN A 248 -10.88 -9.06 -7.63
N ILE A 249 -9.66 -8.83 -7.14
CA ILE A 249 -8.74 -9.88 -6.68
C ILE A 249 -8.32 -9.53 -5.25
N ASP A 250 -8.45 -10.47 -4.30
CA ASP A 250 -7.95 -10.26 -2.93
C ASP A 250 -6.42 -10.44 -2.83
N PRO A 251 -5.75 -9.96 -1.76
CA PRO A 251 -4.31 -10.11 -1.59
C PRO A 251 -3.79 -11.57 -1.50
N LEU A 252 -4.69 -12.57 -1.44
CA LEU A 252 -4.37 -13.99 -1.49
C LEU A 252 -4.52 -14.58 -2.91
N GLY A 253 -4.98 -13.76 -3.88
CA GLY A 253 -5.21 -14.14 -5.26
C GLY A 253 -6.60 -14.71 -5.55
N SER A 254 -7.55 -14.70 -4.60
CA SER A 254 -8.92 -15.12 -4.88
C SER A 254 -9.63 -14.09 -5.75
N ILE A 255 -10.34 -14.55 -6.78
CA ILE A 255 -11.02 -13.68 -7.74
C ILE A 255 -12.50 -13.59 -7.35
N PHE A 256 -13.05 -12.38 -7.35
CA PHE A 256 -14.46 -12.11 -7.10
C PHE A 256 -15.06 -11.44 -8.34
N VAL A 257 -16.21 -11.94 -8.80
CA VAL A 257 -16.95 -11.39 -9.94
C VAL A 257 -18.35 -11.00 -9.48
N ALA A 258 -18.80 -9.81 -9.86
CA ALA A 258 -20.17 -9.35 -9.65
C ALA A 258 -20.90 -9.12 -10.97
N GLY A 259 -22.21 -9.29 -10.95
CA GLY A 259 -23.03 -9.23 -12.15
C GLY A 259 -24.51 -9.47 -11.87
N TYR A 260 -25.22 -9.99 -12.88
CA TYR A 260 -26.63 -10.38 -12.76
C TYR A 260 -26.98 -11.61 -13.61
N THR A 261 -28.02 -12.33 -13.20
CA THR A 261 -28.54 -13.53 -13.85
C THR A 261 -30.04 -13.45 -14.03
N MET A 262 -30.56 -13.97 -15.14
CA MET A 262 -32.01 -14.08 -15.40
C MET A 262 -32.57 -15.44 -14.94
N SER A 263 -31.92 -16.14 -14.01
CA SER A 263 -32.28 -17.48 -13.58
C SER A 263 -31.71 -17.82 -12.20
N SER A 264 -31.88 -19.07 -11.76
CA SER A 264 -31.19 -19.63 -10.59
C SER A 264 -29.76 -20.03 -10.96
N LEU A 265 -28.77 -19.23 -10.57
CA LEU A 265 -27.35 -19.54 -10.76
C LEU A 265 -26.80 -20.35 -9.56
N ASP A 266 -26.12 -21.45 -9.85
CA ASP A 266 -25.47 -22.32 -8.85
C ASP A 266 -26.35 -22.82 -7.70
N GLY A 267 -27.65 -22.99 -7.97
CA GLY A 267 -28.63 -23.45 -6.97
C GLY A 267 -29.12 -22.36 -6.01
N ASN A 268 -28.76 -21.09 -6.24
CA ASN A 268 -29.42 -19.98 -5.57
C ASN A 268 -30.84 -19.76 -6.11
N VAL A 269 -31.70 -19.10 -5.33
CA VAL A 269 -33.10 -18.85 -5.70
C VAL A 269 -33.22 -17.55 -6.50
N HIS A 270 -33.91 -17.63 -7.64
CA HIS A 270 -34.29 -16.49 -8.48
C HIS A 270 -35.61 -15.88 -8.01
N GLN A 271 -35.68 -14.56 -7.87
CA GLN A 271 -36.87 -13.87 -7.32
C GLN A 271 -37.57 -12.94 -8.32
N GLY A 272 -36.86 -12.36 -9.30
CA GLY A 272 -37.41 -11.32 -10.18
C GLY A 272 -37.26 -11.57 -11.68
N GLY A 273 -37.00 -10.49 -12.43
CA GLY A 273 -36.66 -10.53 -13.86
C GLY A 273 -35.17 -10.83 -14.10
N SER A 274 -34.32 -10.21 -13.29
CA SER A 274 -32.92 -10.58 -13.10
C SER A 274 -32.53 -10.37 -11.64
N ASP A 275 -31.64 -11.18 -11.12
CA ASP A 275 -31.10 -11.06 -9.77
C ASP A 275 -29.62 -10.68 -9.86
N LEU A 276 -29.13 -9.84 -8.94
CA LEU A 276 -27.70 -9.59 -8.80
C LEU A 276 -26.98 -10.82 -8.24
N PHE A 277 -25.69 -10.98 -8.55
CA PHE A 277 -24.86 -12.01 -7.92
C PHE A 277 -23.44 -11.51 -7.61
N VAL A 278 -22.80 -12.20 -6.66
CA VAL A 278 -21.35 -12.23 -6.49
C VAL A 278 -20.85 -13.68 -6.41
N SER A 279 -19.79 -13.99 -7.16
CA SER A 279 -19.16 -15.31 -7.21
C SER A 279 -17.68 -15.20 -6.84
N LYS A 280 -17.19 -16.14 -6.02
CA LYS A 280 -15.78 -16.26 -5.65
C LYS A 280 -15.13 -17.46 -6.33
N TYR A 281 -13.90 -17.27 -6.80
CA TYR A 281 -13.04 -18.26 -7.45
C TYR A 281 -11.64 -18.28 -6.79
N SER A 282 -10.90 -19.37 -6.94
CA SER A 282 -9.48 -19.44 -6.56
C SER A 282 -8.60 -18.67 -7.56
N LYS A 283 -7.31 -18.49 -7.24
CA LYS A 283 -6.29 -17.91 -8.15
C LYS A 283 -6.19 -18.67 -9.49
N ASP A 284 -6.52 -19.96 -9.48
CA ASP A 284 -6.49 -20.85 -10.65
C ASP A 284 -7.83 -20.90 -11.41
N GLY A 285 -8.77 -19.98 -11.13
CA GLY A 285 -10.06 -19.90 -11.82
C GLY A 285 -11.08 -20.96 -11.42
N SER A 286 -10.80 -21.77 -10.39
CA SER A 286 -11.75 -22.76 -9.86
C SER A 286 -12.83 -22.08 -9.05
N TRP A 287 -14.10 -22.30 -9.41
CA TRP A 287 -15.25 -21.76 -8.67
C TRP A 287 -15.31 -22.28 -7.23
N LEU A 288 -15.57 -21.39 -6.28
CA LEU A 288 -15.70 -21.71 -4.85
C LEU A 288 -17.14 -21.55 -4.36
N TRP A 289 -17.79 -20.42 -4.68
CA TRP A 289 -19.19 -20.19 -4.35
C TRP A 289 -19.82 -19.06 -5.17
N THR A 290 -21.16 -19.04 -5.22
CA THR A 290 -21.98 -17.93 -5.72
C THR A 290 -22.99 -17.52 -4.66
N ARG A 291 -23.31 -16.23 -4.58
CA ARG A 291 -24.40 -15.64 -3.79
C ARG A 291 -25.25 -14.80 -4.74
N GLN A 292 -26.52 -15.13 -4.86
CA GLN A 292 -27.50 -14.39 -5.66
C GLN A 292 -28.48 -13.66 -4.72
N ARG A 293 -28.97 -12.50 -5.15
CA ARG A 293 -29.99 -11.74 -4.42
C ARG A 293 -30.83 -10.92 -5.40
N GLY A 294 -32.11 -10.74 -5.09
CA GLY A 294 -33.00 -9.99 -5.95
C GLY A 294 -34.29 -9.57 -5.24
N SER A 295 -35.02 -8.70 -5.93
CA SER A 295 -36.37 -8.26 -5.65
C SER A 295 -37.36 -9.04 -6.54
N ASN A 296 -38.59 -8.53 -6.72
CA ASN A 296 -39.55 -9.10 -7.67
C ASN A 296 -39.41 -8.52 -9.09
N ASP A 297 -38.44 -7.64 -9.34
CA ASP A 297 -38.23 -6.93 -10.61
C ASP A 297 -36.81 -7.20 -11.15
N TRP A 298 -36.22 -6.33 -11.96
CA TRP A 298 -34.84 -6.49 -12.41
C TRP A 298 -33.83 -5.86 -11.43
N ASP A 299 -32.86 -6.64 -10.97
CA ASP A 299 -31.73 -6.22 -10.14
C ASP A 299 -30.40 -6.46 -10.87
N TYR A 300 -29.48 -5.49 -10.75
CA TYR A 300 -28.22 -5.48 -11.49
C TYR A 300 -27.04 -5.12 -10.60
N GLY A 301 -26.16 -6.09 -10.31
CA GLY A 301 -24.83 -5.80 -9.76
C GLY A 301 -23.94 -5.18 -10.84
N ARG A 302 -23.37 -4.00 -10.57
CA ARG A 302 -22.56 -3.23 -11.55
C ARG A 302 -21.12 -3.02 -11.13
N ALA A 303 -20.87 -2.68 -9.87
CA ALA A 303 -19.54 -2.35 -9.35
C ALA A 303 -19.19 -3.22 -8.14
N LEU A 304 -17.90 -3.47 -7.94
CA LEU A 304 -17.37 -4.33 -6.88
C LEU A 304 -16.06 -3.77 -6.32
N GLN A 305 -15.90 -3.75 -5.00
CA GLN A 305 -14.63 -3.49 -4.31
C GLN A 305 -14.47 -4.43 -3.11
N LEU A 306 -13.22 -4.55 -2.64
CA LEU A 306 -12.87 -5.27 -1.43
C LEU A 306 -12.21 -4.29 -0.44
N ASP A 307 -12.57 -4.35 0.84
CA ASP A 307 -11.72 -3.71 1.87
C ASP A 307 -10.51 -4.58 2.23
N ARG A 308 -9.56 -4.00 2.97
CA ARG A 308 -8.32 -4.68 3.37
C ARG A 308 -8.57 -5.94 4.20
N SER A 309 -9.75 -6.10 4.80
CA SER A 309 -10.16 -7.27 5.57
C SER A 309 -10.95 -8.29 4.75
N GLY A 310 -11.08 -8.07 3.44
CA GLY A 310 -11.77 -8.94 2.50
C GLY A 310 -13.29 -8.83 2.53
N HIS A 311 -13.88 -7.81 3.18
CA HIS A 311 -15.32 -7.56 3.01
C HIS A 311 -15.58 -7.07 1.60
N ILE A 312 -16.73 -7.47 1.08
CA ILE A 312 -17.11 -7.24 -0.31
C ILE A 312 -18.13 -6.11 -0.33
N TYR A 313 -17.89 -5.08 -1.14
CA TYR A 313 -18.81 -3.97 -1.35
C TYR A 313 -19.28 -3.98 -2.79
N MET A 314 -20.59 -3.93 -2.99
CA MET A 314 -21.21 -3.92 -4.32
C MET A 314 -22.11 -2.70 -4.45
N ALA A 315 -22.13 -2.10 -5.64
CA ALA A 315 -23.19 -1.17 -6.03
C ALA A 315 -23.84 -1.59 -7.35
N GLY A 316 -25.05 -1.10 -7.55
CA GLY A 316 -25.91 -1.48 -8.65
C GLY A 316 -27.24 -0.75 -8.60
N TYR A 317 -28.24 -1.29 -9.28
CA TYR A 317 -29.59 -0.72 -9.30
C TYR A 317 -30.68 -1.81 -9.37
N THR A 318 -31.89 -1.47 -8.91
CA THR A 318 -33.03 -2.38 -8.75
C THR A 318 -34.35 -1.69 -9.07
N GLY A 319 -35.22 -2.37 -9.84
CA GLY A 319 -36.60 -1.91 -10.09
C GLY A 319 -37.57 -2.21 -8.95
N GLY A 320 -37.12 -2.93 -7.91
CA GLY A 320 -37.96 -3.41 -6.82
C GLY A 320 -37.48 -2.97 -5.44
N SER A 321 -38.24 -3.34 -4.41
CA SER A 321 -37.86 -3.12 -3.00
C SER A 321 -36.94 -4.23 -2.53
N LEU A 322 -35.64 -3.93 -2.38
CA LEU A 322 -34.58 -4.90 -2.16
C LEU A 322 -34.20 -5.00 -0.67
N ASP A 323 -34.28 -6.21 -0.12
CA ASP A 323 -34.00 -6.50 1.31
C ASP A 323 -34.82 -5.69 2.32
N GLY A 324 -36.05 -5.34 1.95
CA GLY A 324 -36.93 -4.53 2.80
C GLY A 324 -36.61 -3.03 2.77
N ASN A 325 -35.60 -2.60 2.01
CA ASN A 325 -35.49 -1.20 1.60
C ASN A 325 -36.58 -0.92 0.55
N ARG A 326 -37.18 0.26 0.62
CA ARG A 326 -38.31 0.63 -0.23
C ARG A 326 -37.81 1.20 -1.56
N ASN A 327 -38.43 0.79 -2.65
CA ASN A 327 -38.27 1.44 -3.95
C ASN A 327 -38.97 2.82 -4.00
N ALA A 328 -38.27 3.83 -4.51
CA ALA A 328 -38.72 5.23 -4.57
C ALA A 328 -39.47 5.58 -5.86
N GLY A 329 -39.13 4.95 -6.98
CA GLY A 329 -39.68 5.30 -8.30
C GLY A 329 -39.61 4.18 -9.33
N GLY A 330 -38.65 4.28 -10.26
CA GLY A 330 -38.35 3.27 -11.26
C GLY A 330 -37.19 2.39 -10.80
N TYR A 331 -36.04 2.50 -11.45
CA TYR A 331 -34.82 1.90 -10.93
C TYR A 331 -34.24 2.79 -9.83
N ASP A 332 -34.00 2.23 -8.66
CA ASP A 332 -33.23 2.88 -7.58
C ASP A 332 -31.81 2.32 -7.56
N PHE A 333 -30.83 3.12 -7.15
CA PHE A 333 -29.49 2.61 -6.91
C PHE A 333 -29.40 1.93 -5.54
N PHE A 334 -28.48 0.96 -5.41
CA PHE A 334 -28.20 0.30 -4.14
C PHE A 334 -26.70 0.20 -3.86
N VAL A 335 -26.39 0.03 -2.57
CA VAL A 335 -25.08 -0.34 -2.04
C VAL A 335 -25.26 -1.51 -1.08
N MET A 336 -24.39 -2.51 -1.18
CA MET A 336 -24.41 -3.71 -0.33
C MET A 336 -23.02 -4.00 0.23
N LYS A 337 -22.97 -4.55 1.44
CA LYS A 337 -21.74 -5.12 2.04
C LYS A 337 -21.95 -6.58 2.42
N LEU A 338 -20.95 -7.40 2.14
CA LEU A 338 -20.86 -8.80 2.57
C LEU A 338 -19.57 -9.04 3.37
N ASP A 339 -19.58 -10.07 4.20
CA ASP A 339 -18.38 -10.61 4.83
C ASP A 339 -17.49 -11.40 3.82
N PRO A 340 -16.24 -11.74 4.16
CA PRO A 340 -15.34 -12.48 3.27
C PRO A 340 -15.81 -13.90 2.88
N SER A 341 -16.83 -14.43 3.56
CA SER A 341 -17.47 -15.72 3.26
C SER A 341 -18.72 -15.59 2.36
N GLY A 342 -19.09 -14.35 1.99
CA GLY A 342 -20.26 -14.04 1.20
C GLY A 342 -21.56 -14.01 2.00
N SER A 343 -21.52 -13.77 3.32
CA SER A 343 -22.74 -13.47 4.08
C SER A 343 -23.07 -11.99 3.94
N TRP A 344 -24.29 -11.68 3.52
CA TRP A 344 -24.77 -10.29 3.43
C TRP A 344 -24.85 -9.64 4.81
N LEU A 345 -24.20 -8.49 4.99
CA LEU A 345 -24.17 -7.73 6.24
C LEU A 345 -25.20 -6.60 6.24
N TRP A 346 -25.26 -5.83 5.15
CA TRP A 346 -26.27 -4.78 4.97
C TRP A 346 -26.52 -4.45 3.50
N THR A 347 -27.70 -3.88 3.27
CA THR A 347 -28.17 -3.32 1.99
C THR A 347 -28.68 -1.90 2.27
N ARG A 348 -28.42 -0.97 1.36
CA ARG A 348 -28.97 0.39 1.30
C ARG A 348 -29.50 0.62 -0.11
N GLN A 349 -30.71 1.14 -0.24
CA GLN A 349 -31.31 1.48 -1.53
C GLN A 349 -31.83 2.91 -1.46
N HIS A 350 -31.52 3.70 -2.47
CA HIS A 350 -31.86 5.12 -2.56
C HIS A 350 -32.14 5.46 -4.03
N GLY A 351 -33.06 6.39 -4.27
CA GLY A 351 -33.44 6.79 -5.62
C GLY A 351 -34.36 8.01 -5.61
N SER A 352 -34.62 8.53 -6.80
CA SER A 352 -35.57 9.58 -7.09
C SER A 352 -36.96 8.98 -7.40
N ALA A 353 -37.89 9.78 -7.91
CA ALA A 353 -39.14 9.25 -8.48
C ALA A 353 -38.94 8.61 -9.88
N PHE A 354 -37.75 8.71 -10.46
CA PHE A 354 -37.43 8.28 -11.82
C PHE A 354 -36.44 7.12 -11.82
N TRP A 355 -35.37 7.17 -12.62
CA TRP A 355 -34.40 6.07 -12.71
C TRP A 355 -33.01 6.54 -12.28
N ASP A 356 -32.39 5.79 -11.38
CA ASP A 356 -31.16 6.07 -10.66
C ASP A 356 -30.25 4.83 -10.74
N TYR A 357 -29.07 4.99 -11.36
CA TYR A 357 -28.19 3.88 -11.70
C TYR A 357 -26.80 4.09 -11.11
N ALA A 358 -26.43 3.38 -10.04
CA ALA A 358 -25.02 3.28 -9.67
C ALA A 358 -24.29 2.37 -10.67
N ARG A 359 -23.23 2.90 -11.28
CA ARG A 359 -22.36 2.15 -12.20
C ARG A 359 -20.97 1.88 -11.64
N ALA A 360 -20.46 2.75 -10.77
CA ALA A 360 -19.09 2.73 -10.25
C ALA A 360 -19.03 2.79 -8.73
N LEU A 361 -18.00 2.16 -8.14
CA LEU A 361 -17.75 2.15 -6.69
C LEU A 361 -16.23 2.13 -6.41
N ARG A 362 -15.76 3.02 -5.52
CA ARG A 362 -14.45 2.92 -4.85
C ARG A 362 -14.63 3.02 -3.33
N LEU A 363 -13.61 2.60 -2.58
CA LEU A 363 -13.52 2.84 -1.14
C LEU A 363 -12.48 3.94 -0.89
N ASP A 364 -12.77 4.91 -0.03
CA ASP A 364 -11.77 5.88 0.39
C ASP A 364 -10.75 5.28 1.39
N ALA A 365 -9.69 6.02 1.71
CA ALA A 365 -8.62 5.54 2.61
C ALA A 365 -9.10 5.20 4.04
N ARG A 366 -10.32 5.64 4.42
CA ARG A 366 -10.96 5.38 5.72
C ARG A 366 -11.97 4.22 5.64
N GLY A 367 -12.23 3.68 4.45
CA GLY A 367 -13.20 2.61 4.20
C GLY A 367 -14.64 3.09 3.99
N ASN A 368 -14.86 4.39 3.76
CA ASN A 368 -16.17 4.88 3.32
C ASN A 368 -16.40 4.49 1.85
N VAL A 369 -17.65 4.28 1.48
CA VAL A 369 -18.04 3.88 0.12
C VAL A 369 -18.37 5.12 -0.71
N LEU A 370 -17.69 5.27 -1.84
CA LEU A 370 -17.99 6.27 -2.87
C LEU A 370 -18.68 5.57 -4.04
N VAL A 371 -19.80 6.13 -4.50
CA VAL A 371 -20.63 5.56 -5.57
C VAL A 371 -20.97 6.63 -6.59
N ALA A 372 -20.79 6.34 -7.87
CA ALA A 372 -21.13 7.25 -8.95
C ALA A 372 -21.96 6.56 -10.05
N GLY A 373 -22.68 7.38 -10.80
CA GLY A 373 -23.63 6.94 -11.81
C GLY A 373 -24.47 8.10 -12.33
N TYR A 374 -25.71 7.83 -12.73
CA TYR A 374 -26.63 8.87 -13.20
C TYR A 374 -28.03 8.74 -12.60
N THR A 375 -28.76 9.85 -12.60
CA THR A 375 -30.17 9.95 -12.22
C THR A 375 -30.98 10.72 -13.27
N ARG A 376 -32.29 10.46 -13.34
CA ARG A 376 -33.27 11.16 -14.19
C ARG A 376 -34.26 12.00 -13.38
N GLY A 377 -33.91 12.34 -12.15
CA GLY A 377 -34.78 13.08 -11.24
C GLY A 377 -33.99 13.81 -10.17
N ASP A 378 -34.70 14.46 -9.26
CA ASP A 378 -34.10 15.20 -8.16
C ASP A 378 -33.62 14.20 -7.09
N LEU A 379 -32.34 13.84 -7.10
CA LEU A 379 -31.80 12.85 -6.17
C LEU A 379 -31.36 13.53 -4.86
N ASP A 380 -31.96 13.11 -3.75
CA ASP A 380 -31.68 13.68 -2.41
C ASP A 380 -31.88 15.22 -2.36
N GLY A 381 -32.83 15.75 -3.14
CA GLY A 381 -33.11 17.19 -3.19
C GLY A 381 -32.06 18.03 -3.94
N ASN A 382 -31.13 17.39 -4.67
CA ASN A 382 -30.35 18.07 -5.70
C ASN A 382 -31.22 18.14 -6.97
N GLU A 383 -31.30 19.29 -7.62
CA GLU A 383 -32.17 19.49 -8.81
C GLU A 383 -31.62 18.80 -10.06
N ASN A 384 -32.50 18.21 -10.88
CA ASN A 384 -32.13 17.66 -12.18
C ASN A 384 -32.03 18.74 -13.27
N ALA A 385 -30.87 18.83 -13.93
CA ALA A 385 -30.57 19.85 -14.92
C ALA A 385 -31.13 19.55 -16.33
N GLY A 386 -31.36 18.28 -16.66
CA GLY A 386 -31.63 17.84 -18.03
C GLY A 386 -32.42 16.53 -18.16
N GLY A 387 -31.84 15.57 -18.88
CA GLY A 387 -32.42 14.25 -19.18
C GLY A 387 -31.80 13.12 -18.36
N LYS A 388 -30.50 13.21 -18.10
CA LYS A 388 -29.75 12.42 -17.10
C LYS A 388 -28.70 13.33 -16.49
N ASP A 389 -28.52 13.29 -15.19
CA ASP A 389 -27.43 13.98 -14.51
C ASP A 389 -26.48 12.98 -13.86
N VAL A 390 -25.19 13.29 -13.82
CA VAL A 390 -24.21 12.54 -13.04
C VAL A 390 -24.51 12.73 -11.55
N PHE A 391 -24.47 11.65 -10.76
CA PHE A 391 -24.43 11.74 -9.31
C PHE A 391 -23.17 11.11 -8.72
N LEU A 392 -22.78 11.62 -7.55
CA LEU A 392 -21.77 11.06 -6.65
C LEU A 392 -22.34 11.02 -5.23
N ALA A 393 -22.36 9.84 -4.60
CA ALA A 393 -22.84 9.65 -3.24
C ALA A 393 -21.78 9.01 -2.35
N LYS A 394 -21.77 9.39 -1.06
CA LYS A 394 -20.85 8.84 -0.04
C LYS A 394 -21.62 8.18 1.11
N PHE A 395 -21.13 7.03 1.55
CA PHE A 395 -21.66 6.27 2.68
C PHE A 395 -20.52 5.91 3.65
N GLY A 396 -20.80 5.87 4.95
CA GLY A 396 -19.90 5.32 5.95
C GLY A 396 -19.63 3.82 5.77
N VAL A 397 -18.61 3.30 6.46
CA VAL A 397 -18.24 1.87 6.49
C VAL A 397 -19.34 0.94 7.04
N ASP A 398 -20.30 1.52 7.76
CA ASP A 398 -21.53 0.93 8.32
C ASP A 398 -22.76 1.09 7.39
N GLY A 399 -22.56 1.70 6.22
CA GLY A 399 -23.61 2.02 5.26
C GLY A 399 -24.49 3.20 5.68
N VAL A 400 -24.10 4.04 6.65
CA VAL A 400 -24.82 5.30 6.92
C VAL A 400 -24.56 6.27 5.77
N TRP A 401 -25.61 6.71 5.09
CA TRP A 401 -25.51 7.71 4.03
C TRP A 401 -24.97 9.05 4.60
N GLN A 402 -24.05 9.70 3.88
CA GLN A 402 -23.38 10.93 4.32
C GLN A 402 -23.77 12.15 3.47
N TRP A 403 -23.69 12.02 2.14
CA TRP A 403 -24.06 13.09 1.21
C TRP A 403 -24.23 12.57 -0.22
N THR A 404 -24.96 13.34 -1.03
CA THR A 404 -25.06 13.22 -2.49
C THR A 404 -24.63 14.54 -3.14
N ARG A 405 -24.12 14.45 -4.38
CA ARG A 405 -23.90 15.55 -5.31
C ARG A 405 -24.50 15.14 -6.64
N GLN A 406 -25.12 16.09 -7.34
CA GLN A 406 -25.66 15.89 -8.68
C GLN A 406 -25.16 17.02 -9.58
N GLN A 407 -24.79 16.69 -10.81
CA GLN A 407 -24.29 17.64 -11.80
C GLN A 407 -24.61 17.14 -13.20
N GLY A 408 -25.34 17.94 -13.97
CA GLY A 408 -25.69 17.65 -15.36
C GLY A 408 -25.65 18.89 -16.25
N SER A 409 -25.87 18.65 -17.53
CA SER A 409 -26.21 19.63 -18.55
C SER A 409 -27.73 19.62 -18.77
N ILE A 410 -28.22 20.27 -19.83
CA ILE A 410 -29.64 20.16 -20.24
C ILE A 410 -29.96 18.85 -21.00
N ALA A 411 -28.97 17.99 -21.22
CA ALA A 411 -29.04 16.78 -22.04
C ALA A 411 -28.89 15.51 -21.18
N ASP A 412 -28.39 14.42 -21.77
CA ASP A 412 -28.03 13.20 -21.03
C ASP A 412 -26.54 13.25 -20.64
N ASP A 413 -26.25 13.13 -19.35
CA ASP A 413 -24.91 13.06 -18.76
C ASP A 413 -24.77 11.74 -17.96
N ASP A 414 -23.85 10.88 -18.39
CA ASP A 414 -23.80 9.47 -18.00
C ASP A 414 -22.42 9.08 -17.43
N ALA A 415 -22.29 8.91 -16.11
CA ALA A 415 -21.04 8.45 -15.49
C ALA A 415 -20.86 6.92 -15.56
N PHE A 416 -19.64 6.46 -15.85
CA PHE A 416 -19.31 5.04 -16.00
C PHE A 416 -18.26 4.52 -15.00
N ASP A 417 -17.23 5.30 -14.64
CA ASP A 417 -16.20 4.92 -13.67
C ASP A 417 -15.78 6.10 -12.77
N LEU A 418 -15.24 5.80 -11.59
CA LEU A 418 -14.74 6.77 -10.62
C LEU A 418 -13.43 6.31 -9.97
N GLY A 419 -12.50 7.22 -9.71
CA GLY A 419 -11.19 6.95 -9.09
C GLY A 419 -10.84 7.97 -8.00
N THR A 420 -9.75 7.75 -7.27
CA THR A 420 -9.29 8.66 -6.21
C THR A 420 -7.78 8.84 -6.23
N ASP A 421 -7.28 10.05 -6.02
CA ASP A 421 -5.85 10.32 -5.81
C ASP A 421 -5.41 10.05 -4.36
N VAL A 422 -4.11 10.11 -4.08
CA VAL A 422 -3.56 9.87 -2.73
C VAL A 422 -4.00 10.90 -1.69
N ALA A 423 -4.51 12.07 -2.13
CA ALA A 423 -5.07 13.10 -1.27
C ALA A 423 -6.58 12.93 -1.02
N GLY A 424 -7.21 11.90 -1.61
CA GLY A 424 -8.63 11.60 -1.44
C GLY A 424 -9.57 12.42 -2.33
N ASN A 425 -9.05 13.19 -3.30
CA ASN A 425 -9.91 13.79 -4.32
C ASN A 425 -10.51 12.70 -5.21
N ILE A 426 -11.70 12.95 -5.72
CA ILE A 426 -12.53 11.99 -6.44
C ILE A 426 -12.61 12.43 -7.90
N PHE A 427 -12.35 11.51 -8.81
CA PHE A 427 -12.44 11.73 -10.25
C PHE A 427 -13.54 10.87 -10.84
N ILE A 428 -14.33 11.42 -11.77
CA ILE A 428 -15.44 10.71 -12.44
C ILE A 428 -15.32 10.94 -13.94
N THR A 429 -15.50 9.88 -14.73
CA THR A 429 -15.56 9.98 -16.20
C THR A 429 -16.84 9.36 -16.76
N GLY A 430 -17.19 9.78 -17.97
CA GLY A 430 -18.39 9.33 -18.65
C GLY A 430 -18.58 10.00 -20.01
N GLU A 431 -19.82 9.98 -20.50
CA GLU A 431 -20.25 10.73 -21.69
C GLU A 431 -21.25 11.84 -21.36
N THR A 432 -21.32 12.86 -22.20
CA THR A 432 -22.35 13.91 -22.16
C THR A 432 -22.83 14.25 -23.56
N SER A 433 -24.15 14.36 -23.75
CA SER A 433 -24.76 14.88 -24.99
C SER A 433 -25.04 16.39 -24.93
N GLY A 434 -24.39 17.11 -24.01
CA GLY A 434 -24.62 18.54 -23.78
C GLY A 434 -23.37 19.29 -23.31
N ALA A 435 -23.54 20.57 -22.97
CA ALA A 435 -22.44 21.44 -22.55
C ALA A 435 -22.18 21.31 -21.02
N LEU A 436 -21.40 20.32 -20.61
CA LEU A 436 -21.11 19.99 -19.19
C LEU A 436 -19.96 20.85 -18.62
N HIS A 437 -20.18 22.16 -18.69
CA HIS A 437 -19.17 23.23 -18.53
C HIS A 437 -18.06 23.24 -19.59
N GLY A 438 -18.22 22.51 -20.68
CA GLY A 438 -17.41 22.59 -21.90
C GLY A 438 -18.26 22.88 -23.14
N GLU A 439 -17.60 23.01 -24.29
CA GLU A 439 -18.28 23.00 -25.60
C GLU A 439 -18.60 21.55 -25.98
N SER A 440 -19.82 21.30 -26.46
CA SER A 440 -20.18 19.98 -27.00
C SER A 440 -19.85 19.93 -28.49
N ALA A 441 -19.10 18.91 -28.90
CA ALA A 441 -18.58 18.81 -30.27
C ALA A 441 -19.48 17.99 -31.20
N GLY A 442 -20.36 17.14 -30.67
CA GLY A 442 -21.15 16.19 -31.47
C GLY A 442 -22.34 15.58 -30.76
N SER A 443 -22.49 14.26 -30.85
CA SER A 443 -23.65 13.53 -30.32
C SER A 443 -23.46 13.05 -28.87
N SER A 444 -22.24 12.66 -28.50
CA SER A 444 -21.81 12.58 -27.10
C SER A 444 -20.30 12.80 -27.00
N ASP A 445 -19.87 13.54 -25.98
CA ASP A 445 -18.47 13.87 -25.70
C ASP A 445 -18.00 13.21 -24.40
N ILE A 446 -16.71 12.91 -24.31
CA ILE A 446 -16.08 12.43 -23.07
C ILE A 446 -16.05 13.57 -22.05
N PHE A 447 -16.41 13.28 -20.80
CA PHE A 447 -16.13 14.18 -19.68
C PHE A 447 -15.17 13.57 -18.64
N LEU A 448 -14.46 14.45 -17.93
CA LEU A 448 -13.73 14.15 -16.71
C LEU A 448 -14.01 15.24 -15.67
N MET A 449 -14.53 14.86 -14.50
CA MET A 449 -14.74 15.77 -13.36
C MET A 449 -13.76 15.48 -12.21
N LYS A 450 -13.42 16.52 -11.44
CA LYS A 450 -12.76 16.40 -10.13
C LYS A 450 -13.65 16.99 -9.02
N PHE A 451 -13.73 16.26 -7.92
CA PHE A 451 -14.31 16.69 -6.64
C PHE A 451 -13.26 16.50 -5.52
N SER A 452 -13.37 17.21 -4.41
CA SER A 452 -12.57 16.97 -3.19
C SER A 452 -13.12 15.81 -2.34
N GLU A 453 -12.41 15.40 -1.27
CA GLU A 453 -12.80 14.26 -0.39
C GLU A 453 -14.20 14.40 0.25
N ASP A 454 -14.66 15.64 0.42
CA ASP A 454 -15.98 16.07 0.93
C ASP A 454 -17.04 16.24 -0.18
N GLY A 455 -16.67 15.96 -1.44
CA GLY A 455 -17.56 16.05 -2.59
C GLY A 455 -17.80 17.47 -3.11
N ALA A 456 -17.02 18.49 -2.75
CA ALA A 456 -17.13 19.78 -3.42
C ALA A 456 -16.55 19.70 -4.84
N TRP A 457 -17.33 20.14 -5.85
CA TRP A 457 -16.88 20.17 -7.24
C TRP A 457 -15.71 21.15 -7.42
N GLN A 458 -14.70 20.74 -8.17
CA GLN A 458 -13.47 21.51 -8.41
C GLN A 458 -13.35 21.98 -9.85
N TRP A 459 -13.53 21.06 -10.81
CA TRP A 459 -13.53 21.36 -12.24
C TRP A 459 -14.11 20.20 -13.07
N SER A 460 -14.51 20.50 -14.31
CA SER A 460 -14.72 19.50 -15.37
C SER A 460 -13.84 19.78 -16.60
N ARG A 461 -13.67 18.75 -17.42
CA ARG A 461 -13.11 18.79 -18.78
C ARG A 461 -14.08 18.04 -19.69
N GLN A 462 -14.27 18.52 -20.90
CA GLN A 462 -15.07 17.87 -21.95
C GLN A 462 -14.21 17.80 -23.22
N ARG A 463 -14.30 16.69 -23.96
CA ARG A 463 -13.53 16.45 -25.19
C ARG A 463 -14.23 15.40 -26.05
N GLY A 464 -14.36 15.66 -27.35
CA GLY A 464 -15.03 14.73 -28.26
C GLY A 464 -14.92 15.18 -29.71
N THR A 465 -15.72 14.55 -30.57
CA THR A 465 -15.78 14.76 -32.02
C THR A 465 -17.23 15.06 -32.44
N GLU A 466 -17.49 15.27 -33.74
CA GLU A 466 -18.86 15.41 -34.26
C GLU A 466 -19.72 14.13 -34.12
N LYS A 467 -19.14 13.01 -33.65
CA LYS A 467 -19.81 11.72 -33.46
C LYS A 467 -20.03 11.44 -31.97
N PHE A 468 -19.90 10.18 -31.56
CA PHE A 468 -20.03 9.73 -30.18
C PHE A 468 -18.64 9.37 -29.64
N ASP A 469 -18.37 9.81 -28.42
CA ASP A 469 -17.09 9.69 -27.74
C ASP A 469 -17.39 9.33 -26.28
N VAL A 470 -17.04 8.11 -25.87
CA VAL A 470 -17.56 7.51 -24.62
C VAL A 470 -16.41 6.95 -23.79
N ALA A 471 -16.19 7.53 -22.60
CA ALA A 471 -15.23 7.03 -21.62
C ALA A 471 -15.87 6.02 -20.66
N TRP A 472 -15.40 4.77 -20.71
CA TRP A 472 -15.94 3.66 -19.91
C TRP A 472 -15.14 3.33 -18.65
N ALA A 473 -13.84 3.65 -18.63
CA ALA A 473 -12.95 3.27 -17.53
C ALA A 473 -11.97 4.39 -17.17
N LEU A 474 -11.68 4.49 -15.87
CA LEU A 474 -10.76 5.47 -15.30
C LEU A 474 -9.83 4.81 -14.29
N GLU A 475 -8.55 5.14 -14.36
CA GLU A 475 -7.56 4.78 -13.35
C GLU A 475 -6.67 5.98 -13.01
N VAL A 476 -6.40 6.19 -11.72
CA VAL A 476 -5.45 7.19 -11.24
C VAL A 476 -4.14 6.47 -10.92
N ASP A 477 -3.04 6.87 -11.56
CA ASP A 477 -1.73 6.23 -11.34
C ASP A 477 -1.04 6.72 -10.05
N TYR A 478 0.10 6.10 -9.70
CA TYR A 478 0.81 6.40 -8.45
C TYR A 478 1.51 7.78 -8.43
N LEU A 479 1.42 8.55 -9.51
CA LEU A 479 1.86 9.94 -9.65
C LEU A 479 0.65 10.90 -9.74
N ASP A 480 -0.55 10.41 -9.43
CA ASP A 480 -1.85 11.07 -9.55
C ASP A 480 -2.22 11.50 -10.99
N ASN A 481 -1.58 10.95 -12.03
CA ASN A 481 -2.07 11.15 -13.41
C ASN A 481 -3.36 10.37 -13.61
N ILE A 482 -4.28 10.93 -14.39
CA ILE A 482 -5.60 10.35 -14.61
C ILE A 482 -5.61 9.78 -16.02
N LEU A 483 -5.73 8.46 -16.13
CA LEU A 483 -5.89 7.76 -17.40
C LEU A 483 -7.37 7.42 -17.61
N VAL A 484 -7.86 7.66 -18.81
CA VAL A 484 -9.24 7.41 -19.23
C VAL A 484 -9.21 6.60 -20.52
N ALA A 485 -10.07 5.57 -20.63
CA ALA A 485 -10.18 4.73 -21.81
C ALA A 485 -11.63 4.47 -22.20
N GLY A 486 -11.84 4.21 -23.48
CA GLY A 486 -13.18 4.05 -24.04
C GLY A 486 -13.16 3.87 -25.55
N TYR A 487 -14.16 4.41 -26.24
CA TYR A 487 -14.23 4.40 -27.70
C TYR A 487 -14.74 5.72 -28.30
N THR A 488 -14.35 5.97 -29.54
CA THR A 488 -14.75 7.13 -30.35
C THR A 488 -15.22 6.67 -31.72
N GLY A 489 -16.29 7.27 -32.25
CA GLY A 489 -16.68 7.10 -33.64
C GLY A 489 -15.87 7.96 -34.62
N GLY A 490 -15.06 8.92 -34.12
CA GLY A 490 -14.46 10.00 -34.88
C GLY A 490 -12.94 10.04 -34.89
N SER A 491 -12.39 11.19 -35.27
CA SER A 491 -10.95 11.49 -35.30
C SER A 491 -10.60 12.26 -34.04
N LEU A 492 -10.43 11.56 -32.92
CA LEU A 492 -10.18 12.18 -31.64
C LEU A 492 -8.74 12.73 -31.62
N ASP A 493 -8.57 14.01 -31.32
CA ASP A 493 -7.27 14.69 -31.30
C ASP A 493 -6.45 14.54 -32.60
N ALA A 494 -7.14 14.54 -33.75
CA ALA A 494 -6.58 14.39 -35.09
C ALA A 494 -5.90 13.03 -35.37
N HIS A 495 -6.31 11.96 -34.66
CA HIS A 495 -5.95 10.58 -35.00
C HIS A 495 -6.75 10.06 -36.19
N ASP A 496 -6.16 9.15 -36.98
CA ASP A 496 -6.88 8.48 -38.07
C ASP A 496 -7.96 7.55 -37.51
N THR A 497 -9.21 7.69 -37.98
CA THR A 497 -10.29 6.74 -37.67
C THR A 497 -10.18 5.51 -38.56
N ALA A 498 -10.02 4.32 -37.97
CA ALA A 498 -9.91 3.08 -38.72
C ALA A 498 -11.28 2.55 -39.20
N GLY A 499 -12.33 2.69 -38.39
CA GLY A 499 -13.65 2.11 -38.66
C GLY A 499 -14.86 2.94 -38.22
N SER A 500 -15.87 2.24 -37.71
CA SER A 500 -17.11 2.84 -37.17
C SER A 500 -16.97 3.24 -35.70
N SER A 501 -16.10 2.56 -34.95
CA SER A 501 -15.70 2.94 -33.59
C SER A 501 -14.32 2.38 -33.30
N ASP A 502 -13.42 3.23 -32.82
CA ASP A 502 -12.06 2.87 -32.43
C ASP A 502 -11.89 3.01 -30.91
N VAL A 503 -10.99 2.21 -30.34
CA VAL A 503 -10.55 2.34 -28.94
C VAL A 503 -9.71 3.59 -28.78
N PHE A 504 -9.88 4.31 -27.67
CA PHE A 504 -8.91 5.32 -27.24
C PHE A 504 -8.39 5.07 -25.81
N VAL A 505 -7.20 5.59 -25.55
CA VAL A 505 -6.69 5.90 -24.20
C VAL A 505 -6.21 7.34 -24.20
N MET A 506 -6.52 8.10 -23.16
CA MET A 506 -6.01 9.45 -22.96
C MET A 506 -5.50 9.63 -21.54
N MET A 507 -4.60 10.61 -21.37
CA MET A 507 -4.02 10.94 -20.08
C MET A 507 -4.13 12.43 -19.77
N PHE A 508 -4.49 12.72 -18.52
CA PHE A 508 -4.47 14.05 -17.93
C PHE A 508 -3.48 14.08 -16.77
N ASP A 509 -2.90 15.25 -16.52
CA ASP A 509 -2.15 15.52 -15.29
C ASP A 509 -3.10 15.62 -14.06
N PRO A 510 -2.58 15.70 -12.81
CA PRO A 510 -3.41 15.81 -11.61
C PRO A 510 -4.31 17.07 -11.53
N PHE A 511 -4.07 18.05 -12.41
CA PHE A 511 -4.82 19.30 -12.55
C PHE A 511 -5.87 19.25 -13.68
N GLY A 512 -5.97 18.12 -14.39
CA GLY A 512 -6.89 17.93 -15.51
C GLY A 512 -6.40 18.55 -16.81
N SER A 513 -5.11 18.86 -16.97
CA SER A 513 -4.56 19.27 -18.27
C SER A 513 -4.29 18.02 -19.10
N TRP A 514 -4.92 17.94 -20.28
CA TRP A 514 -4.68 16.86 -21.25
C TRP A 514 -3.21 16.81 -21.68
N GLN A 515 -2.66 15.60 -21.77
CA GLN A 515 -1.25 15.35 -22.09
C GLN A 515 -1.06 14.68 -23.45
N TRP A 516 -1.84 13.63 -23.71
CA TRP A 516 -1.87 12.88 -24.96
C TRP A 516 -3.14 12.02 -25.05
N THR A 517 -3.43 11.58 -26.27
CA THR A 517 -4.44 10.59 -26.63
C THR A 517 -3.76 9.59 -27.57
N GLU A 518 -4.12 8.31 -27.48
CA GLU A 518 -3.79 7.25 -28.44
C GLU A 518 -5.11 6.63 -28.91
N GLN A 519 -5.31 6.48 -30.21
CA GLN A 519 -6.50 5.87 -30.82
C GLN A 519 -6.09 4.69 -31.72
N ARG A 520 -6.77 3.54 -31.59
CA ARG A 520 -6.56 2.34 -32.40
C ARG A 520 -7.88 1.59 -32.61
N GLY A 521 -8.13 1.12 -33.83
CA GLY A 521 -9.30 0.29 -34.15
C GLY A 521 -9.10 -0.54 -35.41
N THR A 522 -10.14 -1.27 -35.76
CA THR A 522 -10.29 -2.01 -37.02
C THR A 522 -11.29 -1.28 -37.93
N PRO A 523 -11.52 -1.73 -39.18
CA PRO A 523 -12.57 -1.14 -40.02
C PRO A 523 -14.01 -1.29 -39.52
N LEU A 524 -14.25 -1.90 -38.35
CA LEU A 524 -15.57 -2.22 -37.81
C LEU A 524 -15.81 -1.49 -36.49
N TRP A 525 -16.22 -2.20 -35.43
CA TRP A 525 -16.51 -1.64 -34.11
C TRP A 525 -15.53 -2.23 -33.09
N ASP A 526 -14.85 -1.36 -32.36
CA ASP A 526 -13.88 -1.69 -31.32
C ASP A 526 -14.17 -0.89 -30.05
N TYR A 527 -14.29 -1.57 -28.90
CA TYR A 527 -14.70 -0.97 -27.64
C TYR A 527 -13.77 -1.36 -26.49
N ALA A 528 -13.09 -0.39 -25.84
CA ALA A 528 -12.47 -0.64 -24.54
C ALA A 528 -13.49 -0.41 -23.42
N ARG A 529 -13.55 -1.35 -22.47
CA ARG A 529 -14.48 -1.30 -21.32
C ARG A 529 -13.79 -1.33 -19.95
N ALA A 530 -12.52 -1.74 -19.90
CA ALA A 530 -11.75 -1.78 -18.66
C ALA A 530 -10.29 -1.35 -18.89
N LEU A 531 -9.72 -0.67 -17.88
CA LEU A 531 -8.39 -0.06 -17.87
C LEU A 531 -7.72 -0.36 -16.52
N ARG A 532 -6.46 -0.79 -16.53
CA ARG A 532 -5.59 -0.83 -15.33
C ARG A 532 -4.18 -0.39 -15.66
N VAL A 533 -3.48 0.10 -14.64
CA VAL A 533 -2.09 0.55 -14.72
C VAL A 533 -1.27 -0.23 -13.69
N ASN A 534 -0.15 -0.83 -14.10
CA ASN A 534 0.73 -1.55 -13.16
C ASN A 534 1.71 -0.59 -12.44
N PRO A 535 2.49 -1.05 -11.44
CA PRO A 535 3.46 -0.18 -10.75
C PRO A 535 4.63 0.33 -11.62
N ALA A 536 4.88 -0.27 -12.78
CA ALA A 536 5.80 0.25 -13.80
C ALA A 536 5.13 1.26 -14.75
N GLY A 537 3.82 1.48 -14.59
CA GLY A 537 3.01 2.38 -15.39
C GLY A 537 2.74 1.91 -16.83
N ASP A 538 2.93 0.61 -17.10
CA ASP A 538 2.33 -0.02 -18.27
C ASP A 538 0.80 0.03 -18.15
N VAL A 539 0.13 0.24 -19.29
CA VAL A 539 -1.31 0.37 -19.40
C VAL A 539 -1.90 -0.88 -20.03
N PHE A 540 -2.94 -1.43 -19.39
CA PHE A 540 -3.63 -2.64 -19.83
C PHE A 540 -5.10 -2.33 -20.07
N LEU A 541 -5.61 -2.74 -21.24
CA LEU A 541 -7.02 -2.62 -21.62
C LEU A 541 -7.66 -3.98 -21.83
N ALA A 542 -8.97 -4.07 -21.58
CA ALA A 542 -9.81 -5.14 -22.12
C ALA A 542 -11.08 -4.58 -22.76
N GLY A 543 -11.57 -5.29 -23.78
CA GLY A 543 -12.65 -4.82 -24.63
C GLY A 543 -13.22 -5.90 -25.56
N SER A 544 -14.04 -5.49 -26.53
CA SER A 544 -14.48 -6.34 -27.65
C SER A 544 -14.29 -5.68 -29.01
N THR A 545 -14.17 -6.50 -30.05
CA THR A 545 -13.94 -6.09 -31.44
C THR A 545 -14.75 -6.95 -32.42
N GLN A 546 -15.26 -6.33 -33.49
CA GLN A 546 -15.85 -7.05 -34.64
C GLN A 546 -14.81 -7.37 -35.74
N GLY A 547 -13.55 -6.99 -35.54
CA GLY A 547 -12.49 -7.12 -36.55
C GLY A 547 -11.31 -8.00 -36.12
N GLN A 548 -10.20 -7.87 -36.83
CA GLN A 548 -8.92 -8.56 -36.57
C GLN A 548 -7.83 -7.55 -36.18
N PRO A 549 -7.86 -6.96 -34.97
CA PRO A 549 -6.80 -6.06 -34.53
C PRO A 549 -5.45 -6.78 -34.55
N ASP A 550 -4.45 -6.16 -35.17
CA ASP A 550 -3.06 -6.62 -35.25
C ASP A 550 -2.86 -8.07 -35.80
N ASN A 551 -3.79 -8.55 -36.65
CA ASN A 551 -3.89 -9.94 -37.16
C ASN A 551 -4.35 -10.98 -36.10
N GLY A 552 -5.15 -10.56 -35.12
CA GLY A 552 -5.82 -11.45 -34.18
C GLY A 552 -6.79 -12.44 -34.84
N ASN A 553 -7.11 -13.52 -34.11
CA ASN A 553 -7.93 -14.61 -34.62
C ASN A 553 -9.43 -14.32 -34.45
N PHE A 554 -9.99 -13.49 -35.34
CA PHE A 554 -11.43 -13.24 -35.38
C PHE A 554 -12.20 -14.54 -35.67
N SER A 555 -13.15 -14.87 -34.80
CA SER A 555 -13.85 -16.16 -34.80
C SER A 555 -15.33 -16.04 -35.19
N GLY A 556 -15.90 -14.84 -35.09
CA GLY A 556 -17.28 -14.49 -35.43
C GLY A 556 -17.78 -13.35 -34.54
N GLY A 557 -19.01 -12.86 -34.81
CA GLY A 557 -19.71 -11.88 -33.96
C GLY A 557 -18.85 -10.71 -33.43
N GLU A 558 -18.69 -10.66 -32.10
CA GLU A 558 -17.71 -9.82 -31.40
C GLU A 558 -16.80 -10.71 -30.58
N ASP A 559 -15.49 -10.57 -30.72
CA ASP A 559 -14.49 -11.27 -29.90
C ASP A 559 -13.95 -10.36 -28.80
N LEU A 560 -13.56 -10.92 -27.65
CA LEU A 560 -12.85 -10.15 -26.64
C LEU A 560 -11.39 -9.89 -27.03
N PHE A 561 -10.84 -8.77 -26.58
CA PHE A 561 -9.41 -8.50 -26.65
C PHE A 561 -8.84 -8.06 -25.30
N VAL A 562 -7.54 -8.27 -25.15
CA VAL A 562 -6.67 -7.63 -24.15
C VAL A 562 -5.54 -6.92 -24.88
N MET A 563 -5.21 -5.69 -24.49
CA MET A 563 -4.09 -4.93 -25.05
C MET A 563 -3.13 -4.49 -23.95
N LYS A 564 -1.83 -4.42 -24.28
CA LYS A 564 -0.82 -3.76 -23.46
C LYS A 564 -0.18 -2.61 -24.23
N PHE A 565 -0.02 -1.49 -23.54
CA PHE A 565 0.78 -0.35 -23.96
C PHE A 565 1.88 -0.10 -22.93
N LYS A 566 3.08 0.22 -23.40
CA LYS A 566 4.24 0.61 -22.60
C LYS A 566 4.41 2.12 -22.68
N ARG A 567 4.32 2.80 -21.54
CA ARG A 567 4.50 4.25 -21.46
C ARG A 567 5.99 4.58 -21.52
N SER A 568 6.44 5.11 -22.67
CA SER A 568 7.81 5.58 -22.82
C SER A 568 8.06 6.69 -21.81
N ASN A 569 9.18 6.61 -21.09
CA ASN A 569 9.47 7.49 -19.95
C ASN A 569 8.49 7.38 -18.77
N ILE A 570 7.98 6.17 -18.50
CA ILE A 570 8.17 5.65 -17.14
C ILE A 570 9.43 4.79 -17.16
N SER A 571 10.30 4.98 -16.17
CA SER A 571 11.50 4.17 -16.00
C SER A 571 11.10 2.77 -15.54
N ASP A 572 10.75 1.92 -16.51
CA ASP A 572 10.36 0.52 -16.29
C ASP A 572 11.49 -0.25 -15.57
N PRO A 573 11.27 -0.79 -14.35
CA PRO A 573 12.34 -1.29 -13.49
C PRO A 573 13.08 -2.56 -13.96
N GLU A 574 12.60 -3.31 -14.96
CA GLU A 574 13.14 -4.65 -15.26
C GLU A 574 14.00 -4.77 -16.54
N GLN A 575 13.86 -3.90 -17.55
CA GLN A 575 14.58 -4.06 -18.82
C GLN A 575 16.03 -3.53 -18.82
N LEU A 576 16.80 -3.89 -17.79
CA LEU A 576 18.27 -3.98 -17.86
C LEU A 576 18.82 -5.40 -17.58
N PHE A 577 17.98 -6.39 -17.30
CA PHE A 577 18.36 -7.82 -17.22
C PHE A 577 17.17 -8.71 -17.64
N GLY A 578 17.21 -9.61 -18.63
CA GLY A 578 18.22 -9.98 -19.63
C GLY A 578 17.75 -11.25 -20.38
N ALA A 579 18.23 -11.51 -21.60
CA ALA A 579 17.89 -12.72 -22.35
C ALA A 579 19.15 -13.51 -22.76
N SER A 580 19.38 -14.66 -22.12
CA SER A 580 20.55 -15.50 -22.38
C SER A 580 20.31 -16.49 -23.52
N GLY A 581 20.83 -16.19 -24.71
CA GLY A 581 20.96 -17.16 -25.81
C GLY A 581 22.35 -17.80 -25.83
N TYR A 582 22.42 -19.12 -25.62
CA TYR A 582 23.67 -19.89 -25.74
C TYR A 582 24.18 -19.92 -27.20
N VAL A 583 25.39 -19.42 -27.46
CA VAL A 583 26.19 -19.78 -28.64
C VAL A 583 27.65 -19.98 -28.24
N GLN A 584 28.25 -21.08 -28.68
CA GLN A 584 29.62 -21.47 -28.34
C GLN A 584 30.67 -20.61 -29.07
N TYR A 585 31.80 -20.34 -28.40
CA TYR A 585 33.01 -19.85 -29.06
C TYR A 585 33.75 -20.98 -29.77
N SER A 586 33.99 -20.84 -31.08
CA SER A 586 34.98 -21.63 -31.81
C SER A 586 35.77 -20.78 -32.83
N GLY A 587 36.91 -20.27 -32.38
CA GLY A 587 38.14 -20.12 -33.16
C GLY A 587 38.25 -19.11 -34.33
N LEU A 588 39.29 -18.26 -34.25
CA LEU A 588 40.17 -17.82 -35.37
C LEU A 588 39.53 -16.89 -36.45
N THR A 589 40.15 -15.82 -36.98
CA THR A 589 41.52 -15.25 -36.94
C THR A 589 41.51 -13.70 -37.05
N ARG A 590 42.64 -13.04 -36.71
CA ARG A 590 42.98 -11.65 -37.13
C ARG A 590 43.48 -11.65 -38.59
N PRO A 591 43.30 -10.58 -39.42
CA PRO A 591 44.08 -9.32 -39.35
C PRO A 591 43.29 -8.07 -39.86
N THR A 592 43.76 -6.80 -39.98
CA THR A 592 45.02 -6.09 -39.64
C THR A 592 44.75 -4.59 -39.40
N SER A 593 45.69 -3.90 -38.74
CA SER A 593 45.72 -2.44 -38.61
C SER A 593 46.07 -1.67 -39.90
N LYS A 594 45.37 -0.55 -40.19
CA LYS A 594 45.94 0.76 -40.64
C LYS A 594 44.86 1.80 -41.02
N ALA A 595 44.44 2.62 -40.05
CA ALA A 595 43.87 3.97 -40.30
C ALA A 595 43.85 4.77 -38.98
N LYS A 596 45.02 5.21 -38.49
CA LYS A 596 45.12 6.00 -37.25
C LYS A 596 45.19 7.49 -37.57
N ALA A 597 44.25 8.25 -37.00
CA ALA A 597 44.29 9.70 -36.76
C ALA A 597 44.29 10.66 -37.97
N ALA A 598 43.10 11.26 -38.21
CA ALA A 598 42.96 12.69 -38.48
C ALA A 598 41.72 13.22 -37.76
N ARG A 599 41.89 13.82 -36.58
CA ARG A 599 40.82 14.54 -35.85
C ARG A 599 40.65 15.94 -36.45
N LYS A 600 39.40 16.36 -36.72
CA LYS A 600 38.87 17.65 -36.25
C LYS A 600 37.35 17.80 -36.50
N ILE A 601 36.62 17.93 -35.39
CA ILE A 601 35.39 18.71 -35.22
C ILE A 601 34.24 18.34 -36.18
N MET A 602 33.38 17.43 -35.73
CA MET A 602 31.93 17.69 -35.77
C MET A 602 31.51 18.10 -34.37
N VAL A 603 30.75 19.19 -34.24
CA VAL A 603 30.19 19.64 -32.97
C VAL A 603 28.86 18.91 -32.78
N GLY A 604 28.67 18.24 -31.64
CA GLY A 604 27.40 17.60 -31.28
C GLY A 604 26.26 18.61 -31.16
N LYS A 605 25.03 18.16 -31.40
CA LYS A 605 23.82 18.98 -31.34
C LYS A 605 23.57 19.41 -29.88
N GLY A 606 23.92 20.65 -29.55
CA GLY A 606 24.25 21.03 -28.17
C GLY A 606 23.11 21.59 -27.31
N HIS A 607 23.07 21.17 -26.04
CA HIS A 607 22.48 21.93 -24.94
C HIS A 607 23.45 23.05 -24.51
N PHE A 608 22.97 24.29 -24.37
CA PHE A 608 23.82 25.44 -24.06
C PHE A 608 23.81 25.73 -22.57
N LEU A 609 24.99 25.70 -21.95
CA LEU A 609 25.15 25.79 -20.50
C LEU A 609 25.83 27.10 -20.08
N ALA A 610 25.40 27.66 -18.96
CA ALA A 610 26.17 28.64 -18.20
C ALA A 610 26.23 28.24 -16.74
N MET A 611 27.38 28.46 -16.10
CA MET A 611 27.59 28.19 -14.68
C MET A 611 27.54 29.50 -13.89
N GLY A 612 26.71 29.56 -12.84
CA GLY A 612 26.70 30.65 -11.88
C GLY A 612 27.93 30.54 -11.00
N LEU A 613 28.75 31.60 -10.90
CA LEU A 613 29.98 31.51 -10.11
C LEU A 613 29.68 31.55 -8.59
N MET A 614 28.62 32.25 -8.18
CA MET A 614 28.27 32.48 -6.77
C MET A 614 27.77 31.23 -6.01
N ASP A 615 27.06 30.34 -6.68
CA ASP A 615 26.44 29.12 -6.14
C ASP A 615 26.97 27.84 -6.82
N LEU A 616 27.65 27.98 -7.96
CA LEU A 616 28.19 26.89 -8.80
C LEU A 616 27.12 25.99 -9.42
N SER A 617 25.87 26.44 -9.39
CA SER A 617 24.78 25.82 -10.12
C SER A 617 24.99 26.02 -11.63
N VAL A 618 24.55 25.05 -12.43
CA VAL A 618 24.65 25.13 -13.89
C VAL A 618 23.25 25.27 -14.45
N TRP A 619 23.00 26.35 -15.18
CA TRP A 619 21.76 26.55 -15.89
C TRP A 619 21.89 26.01 -17.31
N CYS A 620 20.94 25.16 -17.71
CA CYS A 620 20.83 24.67 -19.07
C CYS A 620 19.73 25.43 -19.82
N TYR A 621 20.11 26.20 -20.83
CA TYR A 621 19.16 26.98 -21.65
C TYR A 621 18.29 26.13 -22.58
N ALA A 622 18.57 24.83 -22.70
CA ALA A 622 17.72 23.88 -23.41
C ALA A 622 16.81 23.06 -22.49
N CYS A 623 17.04 23.06 -21.16
CA CYS A 623 16.18 22.41 -20.16
C CYS A 623 15.43 23.40 -19.27
N GLU A 624 15.65 24.71 -19.45
CA GLU A 624 15.12 25.83 -18.66
C GLU A 624 15.11 25.57 -17.15
N SER A 625 16.19 24.95 -16.66
CA SER A 625 16.34 24.57 -15.27
C SER A 625 17.80 24.59 -14.84
N TYR A 626 18.00 24.69 -13.53
CA TYR A 626 19.25 24.30 -12.89
C TYR A 626 19.41 22.80 -13.05
N VAL A 627 20.52 22.40 -13.65
CA VAL A 627 20.86 21.01 -13.95
C VAL A 627 22.05 20.59 -13.11
N ASP A 628 21.90 19.48 -12.42
CA ASP A 628 23.01 18.73 -11.85
C ASP A 628 23.28 17.48 -12.72
N HIS A 629 24.54 17.13 -12.93
CA HIS A 629 24.94 15.99 -13.77
C HIS A 629 26.40 15.56 -13.51
N GLU A 630 26.64 14.26 -13.38
CA GLU A 630 27.97 13.68 -13.01
C GLU A 630 29.14 14.15 -13.89
N VAL A 631 28.95 14.24 -15.20
CA VAL A 631 29.94 14.77 -16.18
C VAL A 631 30.32 16.24 -15.93
N LEU A 632 29.44 17.04 -15.32
CA LEU A 632 29.80 18.38 -14.82
C LEU A 632 30.50 18.32 -13.45
N GLY A 633 30.36 17.23 -12.69
CA GLY A 633 30.97 17.00 -11.38
C GLY A 633 32.47 17.33 -11.32
N PRO A 634 33.34 16.82 -12.22
CA PRO A 634 34.75 17.21 -12.26
C PRO A 634 35.00 18.70 -12.49
N LEU A 635 34.12 19.37 -13.26
CA LEU A 635 34.20 20.81 -13.53
C LEU A 635 33.72 21.62 -12.32
N VAL A 636 32.58 21.26 -11.73
CA VAL A 636 32.00 21.87 -10.53
C VAL A 636 32.94 21.69 -9.34
N ALA A 637 33.46 20.48 -9.10
CA ALA A 637 34.43 20.20 -8.05
C ALA A 637 35.75 20.96 -8.25
N ARG A 638 36.20 21.14 -9.50
CA ARG A 638 37.36 21.99 -9.80
C ARG A 638 37.08 23.47 -9.53
N MET A 639 35.89 23.96 -9.87
CA MET A 639 35.46 25.32 -9.59
C MET A 639 35.26 25.57 -8.09
N GLN A 640 34.77 24.58 -7.34
CA GLN A 640 34.76 24.57 -5.88
C GLN A 640 36.19 24.66 -5.34
N ARG A 641 37.15 23.84 -5.83
CA ARG A 641 38.56 23.93 -5.43
C ARG A 641 39.19 25.30 -5.75
N LEU A 642 38.93 25.89 -6.91
CA LEU A 642 39.44 27.22 -7.27
C LEU A 642 38.79 28.36 -6.47
N LYS A 643 37.51 28.23 -6.12
CA LYS A 643 36.75 29.19 -5.31
C LYS A 643 37.11 29.14 -3.82
N PHE A 644 37.50 27.97 -3.32
CA PHE A 644 37.76 27.70 -1.90
C PHE A 644 39.23 27.36 -1.56
N GLY A 645 40.14 27.37 -2.54
CA GLY A 645 41.60 27.50 -2.33
C GLY A 645 42.48 26.23 -2.44
N GLY A 646 42.03 25.15 -3.10
CA GLY A 646 42.81 23.90 -3.25
C GLY A 646 43.71 23.85 -4.49
N ALA A 647 44.98 23.43 -4.33
CA ALA A 647 45.95 23.24 -5.42
C ALA A 647 45.91 21.81 -6.01
N ASP A 648 46.25 21.68 -7.31
CA ASP A 648 46.26 20.42 -8.08
C ASP A 648 47.64 19.70 -7.97
N GLU A 649 47.71 18.45 -7.46
CA GLU A 649 48.83 17.49 -7.68
C GLU A 649 48.29 16.04 -7.86
N GLU A 650 49.09 15.13 -8.46
CA GLU A 650 48.65 13.93 -9.22
C GLU A 650 48.48 12.60 -8.42
N GLU A 651 47.81 11.61 -9.03
CA GLU A 651 47.40 10.29 -8.47
C GLU A 651 48.52 9.24 -8.33
N PRO A 652 48.31 8.25 -7.43
CA PRO A 652 48.77 6.87 -7.65
C PRO A 652 47.69 5.76 -7.45
N GLU A 653 47.98 4.56 -7.97
CA GLU A 653 47.11 3.36 -8.07
C GLU A 653 46.72 2.69 -6.72
N PRO A 654 45.68 1.80 -6.70
CA PRO A 654 44.89 1.54 -5.50
C PRO A 654 45.41 0.41 -4.57
N GLU A 655 45.31 0.65 -3.26
CA GLU A 655 45.36 -0.38 -2.22
C GLU A 655 43.94 -0.79 -1.73
N VAL A 656 43.87 -1.93 -1.04
CA VAL A 656 42.64 -2.64 -0.66
C VAL A 656 41.75 -1.82 0.29
N GLY A 657 40.69 -1.19 -0.23
CA GLY A 657 39.70 -0.45 0.55
C GLY A 657 38.35 -0.28 -0.15
N SER A 658 37.26 -0.33 0.64
CA SER A 658 35.83 -0.24 0.26
C SER A 658 35.24 -1.40 -0.58
N ILE A 659 34.51 -2.29 0.11
CA ILE A 659 33.40 -3.07 -0.48
C ILE A 659 32.10 -2.53 0.14
N LEU A 660 31.88 -1.25 -0.01
CA LEU A 660 30.59 -0.59 0.04
C LEU A 660 30.67 0.37 -1.13
N ASP A 661 29.73 0.30 -2.06
CA ASP A 661 29.62 1.35 -3.08
C ASP A 661 29.59 2.69 -2.34
N ALA A 662 30.34 3.69 -2.83
CA ALA A 662 30.64 4.93 -2.12
C ALA A 662 29.44 5.90 -2.04
N ASP A 663 28.30 5.37 -1.62
CA ASP A 663 26.99 6.00 -1.44
C ASP A 663 26.71 6.14 0.07
N PRO A 664 26.91 7.34 0.65
CA PRO A 664 26.61 7.60 2.06
C PRO A 664 25.17 7.28 2.45
N GLN A 665 24.21 7.36 1.51
CA GLN A 665 22.81 7.03 1.78
C GLN A 665 22.63 5.52 2.03
N SER A 666 23.33 4.67 1.28
CA SER A 666 23.34 3.22 1.54
C SER A 666 24.10 2.85 2.82
N ALA A 667 25.08 3.66 3.22
CA ALA A 667 25.84 3.46 4.46
C ALA A 667 25.13 3.96 5.73
N HIS A 668 24.27 4.99 5.61
CA HIS A 668 23.76 5.75 6.76
C HIS A 668 22.24 5.98 6.77
N GLY A 669 21.53 5.71 5.67
CA GLY A 669 20.13 6.08 5.46
C GLY A 669 19.96 7.55 5.08
N PHE A 670 18.79 7.94 4.57
CA PHE A 670 18.57 9.30 4.01
C PHE A 670 18.41 10.42 5.06
N LEU A 671 18.34 10.09 6.35
CA LEU A 671 18.46 11.04 7.47
C LEU A 671 19.85 11.00 8.13
N GLY A 672 20.76 10.12 7.67
CA GLY A 672 22.13 10.08 8.14
C GLY A 672 22.96 11.27 7.66
N ASP A 673 23.94 11.69 8.44
CA ASP A 673 24.88 12.74 8.02
C ASP A 673 25.84 12.14 6.96
N PRO A 674 25.88 12.68 5.72
CA PRO A 674 26.75 12.17 4.67
C PRO A 674 28.24 12.42 4.95
N ASN A 675 28.58 13.21 5.98
CA ASN A 675 29.96 13.44 6.42
C ASN A 675 30.44 12.42 7.48
N TRP A 676 29.57 11.52 7.94
CA TRP A 676 30.02 10.42 8.79
C TRP A 676 30.97 9.50 8.01
N PRO A 677 32.07 9.02 8.64
CA PRO A 677 32.89 7.97 8.07
C PRO A 677 32.07 6.73 7.68
N LEU A 678 32.31 6.23 6.46
CA LEU A 678 31.72 4.98 5.98
C LEU A 678 32.11 3.82 6.93
N PRO A 679 31.19 2.86 7.18
CA PRO A 679 31.46 1.77 8.10
C PRO A 679 32.55 0.84 7.56
N ARG A 680 33.47 0.44 8.44
CA ARG A 680 34.61 -0.41 8.08
C ARG A 680 34.16 -1.85 7.87
N LEU A 681 34.73 -2.51 6.87
CA LEU A 681 34.56 -3.95 6.66
C LEU A 681 35.20 -4.70 7.84
N ALA A 682 34.37 -5.38 8.64
CA ALA A 682 34.77 -6.11 9.84
C ALA A 682 35.01 -7.61 9.57
N SER A 683 34.26 -8.21 8.65
CA SER A 683 34.46 -9.58 8.20
C SER A 683 34.16 -9.70 6.70
N ALA A 684 35.14 -10.18 5.92
CA ALA A 684 34.98 -10.37 4.49
C ALA A 684 34.43 -11.76 4.17
N CYS A 685 33.24 -11.85 3.58
CA CYS A 685 32.68 -13.10 3.07
C CYS A 685 32.03 -12.86 1.70
N ASN A 686 32.54 -13.56 0.67
CA ASN A 686 32.05 -13.44 -0.71
C ASN A 686 30.84 -14.35 -1.02
N GLU A 687 30.39 -15.15 -0.06
CA GLU A 687 29.15 -15.93 -0.19
C GLU A 687 27.92 -15.04 -0.03
N GLU A 688 26.80 -15.42 -0.64
CA GLU A 688 25.50 -14.77 -0.42
C GLU A 688 25.02 -15.02 1.02
N ALA A 689 24.43 -13.99 1.65
CA ALA A 689 23.90 -14.12 3.01
C ALA A 689 22.80 -15.20 3.07
N ARG A 690 21.89 -15.26 2.07
CA ARG A 690 21.01 -16.41 1.87
C ARG A 690 20.98 -16.84 0.40
N PRO A 691 21.73 -17.90 0.04
CA PRO A 691 21.70 -18.46 -1.30
C PRO A 691 20.27 -18.83 -1.73
N GLY A 692 19.90 -18.47 -2.96
CA GLY A 692 18.55 -18.67 -3.50
C GLY A 692 17.53 -17.57 -3.14
N TYR A 693 17.95 -16.49 -2.49
CA TYR A 693 17.15 -15.29 -2.23
C TYR A 693 17.87 -14.06 -2.75
N LYS A 694 17.12 -12.99 -3.09
CA LYS A 694 17.68 -11.68 -3.49
C LYS A 694 18.37 -11.02 -2.29
N THR A 695 19.61 -11.42 -1.99
CA THR A 695 20.41 -10.98 -0.85
C THR A 695 21.73 -10.36 -1.25
N MET A 696 22.32 -9.61 -0.31
CA MET A 696 23.68 -9.11 -0.42
C MET A 696 24.69 -10.19 0.00
N LYS A 697 25.97 -9.96 -0.31
CA LYS A 697 27.07 -10.77 0.21
C LYS A 697 27.10 -10.73 1.74
N ALA A 698 27.55 -11.82 2.36
CA ALA A 698 27.62 -12.03 3.80
C ALA A 698 28.73 -11.22 4.52
N HIS A 699 29.20 -10.12 3.91
CA HIS A 699 30.15 -9.18 4.52
C HIS A 699 29.56 -8.54 5.79
N GLU A 700 30.32 -8.51 6.88
CA GLU A 700 29.96 -7.79 8.10
C GLU A 700 30.70 -6.45 8.13
N TYR A 701 30.00 -5.37 8.51
CA TYR A 701 30.54 -4.02 8.65
C TYR A 701 30.29 -3.47 10.05
N LEU A 702 31.10 -2.49 10.45
CA LEU A 702 30.97 -1.78 11.71
C LEU A 702 31.12 -0.27 11.50
N ASP A 703 30.14 0.50 11.96
CA ASP A 703 30.27 1.95 12.14
C ASP A 703 31.41 2.27 13.12
N GLU A 704 32.08 3.41 12.91
CA GLU A 704 33.04 3.90 13.90
C GLU A 704 32.34 4.28 15.21
N PRO A 705 32.99 4.18 16.39
CA PRO A 705 32.34 4.44 17.68
C PRO A 705 31.67 5.82 17.81
N ALA A 706 32.21 6.85 17.15
CA ALA A 706 31.61 8.19 17.12
C ALA A 706 30.35 8.24 16.23
N VAL A 707 30.42 7.65 15.03
CA VAL A 707 29.30 7.52 14.08
C VAL A 707 28.18 6.71 14.71
N LEU A 708 28.50 5.57 15.33
CA LEU A 708 27.54 4.73 16.04
C LEU A 708 26.77 5.53 17.10
N LYS A 709 27.46 6.30 17.95
CA LYS A 709 26.79 7.15 18.96
C LYS A 709 25.89 8.22 18.33
N ALA A 710 26.33 8.85 17.23
CA ALA A 710 25.52 9.83 16.52
C ALA A 710 24.25 9.19 15.91
N LYS A 711 24.38 8.01 15.31
CA LYS A 711 23.26 7.22 14.78
C LYS A 711 22.30 6.77 15.87
N VAL A 712 22.79 6.28 17.03
CA VAL A 712 21.90 5.88 18.13
C VAL A 712 21.19 7.09 18.74
N LYS A 713 21.81 8.28 18.76
CA LYS A 713 21.13 9.53 19.14
C LYS A 713 20.01 9.89 18.16
N LEU A 714 20.21 9.73 16.85
CA LEU A 714 19.15 9.93 15.85
C LEU A 714 18.05 8.87 15.98
N LEU A 715 18.38 7.61 16.25
CA LEU A 715 17.39 6.57 16.55
C LEU A 715 16.54 6.92 17.79
N ALA A 716 17.15 7.48 18.84
CA ALA A 716 16.43 7.94 20.03
C ALA A 716 15.46 9.09 19.70
N ASP A 717 15.85 10.05 18.86
CA ASP A 717 14.96 11.12 18.35
C ASP A 717 13.77 10.57 17.55
N LEU A 718 14.04 9.65 16.61
CA LEU A 718 12.99 9.03 15.80
C LEU A 718 12.00 8.25 16.68
N ILE A 719 12.47 7.48 17.66
CA ILE A 719 11.61 6.76 18.61
C ILE A 719 10.80 7.75 19.48
N ALA A 720 11.40 8.86 19.92
CA ALA A 720 10.70 9.86 20.73
C ALA A 720 9.62 10.63 19.94
N ARG A 721 9.79 10.78 18.62
CA ARG A 721 8.83 11.45 17.71
C ARG A 721 7.74 10.51 17.19
N SER A 722 7.98 9.19 17.20
CA SER A 722 7.03 8.21 16.65
C SER A 722 5.79 8.02 17.52
N ARG A 723 4.63 8.05 16.87
CA ARG A 723 3.31 7.76 17.43
C ARG A 723 2.97 6.28 17.30
N ASN A 724 3.39 5.62 16.22
CA ASN A 724 3.05 4.24 15.84
C ASN A 724 4.30 3.37 15.60
N CYS A 725 5.30 3.46 16.46
CA CYS A 725 6.52 2.69 16.32
C CYS A 725 6.24 1.18 16.40
N ILE A 726 6.82 0.42 15.48
CA ILE A 726 6.80 -1.04 15.46
C ILE A 726 8.22 -1.62 15.40
N ALA A 727 8.38 -2.85 15.89
CA ALA A 727 9.58 -3.64 15.74
C ALA A 727 9.36 -4.74 14.70
N TYR A 728 10.32 -4.92 13.80
CA TYR A 728 10.35 -5.99 12.80
C TYR A 728 11.67 -6.74 12.96
N THR A 729 11.64 -7.98 13.47
CA THR A 729 12.88 -8.65 13.89
C THR A 729 13.09 -10.02 13.28
N GLY A 730 14.34 -10.29 12.90
CA GLY A 730 14.81 -11.57 12.37
C GLY A 730 15.79 -12.28 13.29
N ALA A 731 16.36 -13.38 12.81
CA ALA A 731 17.15 -14.32 13.64
C ALA A 731 18.38 -13.69 14.32
N GLY A 732 18.90 -12.58 13.79
CA GLY A 732 20.02 -11.83 14.36
C GLY A 732 19.79 -11.36 15.80
N ILE A 733 18.54 -11.08 16.21
CA ILE A 733 18.22 -10.66 17.60
C ILE A 733 18.47 -11.78 18.64
N SER A 734 18.39 -13.03 18.21
CA SER A 734 18.52 -14.23 19.05
C SER A 734 19.94 -14.81 19.07
N THR A 735 20.89 -14.21 18.34
CA THR A 735 22.29 -14.68 18.25
C THR A 735 23.03 -14.62 19.58
N ALA A 736 22.84 -13.55 20.36
CA ALA A 736 23.39 -13.43 21.72
C ALA A 736 22.79 -14.44 22.71
N SER A 737 21.57 -14.95 22.44
CA SER A 737 20.94 -16.05 23.19
C SER A 737 21.46 -17.44 22.80
N GLY A 738 22.44 -17.52 21.89
CA GLY A 738 23.03 -18.76 21.41
C GLY A 738 22.17 -19.52 20.39
N ILE A 739 21.19 -18.87 19.78
CA ILE A 739 20.44 -19.37 18.62
C ILE A 739 21.13 -18.85 17.35
N LYS A 740 21.52 -19.75 16.44
CA LYS A 740 22.18 -19.35 15.18
C LYS A 740 21.20 -18.61 14.26
N ASP A 741 21.69 -17.61 13.54
CA ASP A 741 20.97 -17.05 12.40
C ASP A 741 21.18 -17.88 11.12
N TYR A 742 20.57 -17.43 10.03
CA TYR A 742 20.66 -18.06 8.71
C TYR A 742 21.71 -17.39 7.79
N ALA A 743 22.17 -16.19 8.14
CA ALA A 743 22.81 -15.23 7.25
C ALA A 743 24.33 -15.12 7.46
N THR A 744 24.81 -15.45 8.66
CA THR A 744 26.22 -15.50 9.02
C THR A 744 26.89 -16.72 8.37
N LYS A 745 27.85 -16.47 7.47
CA LYS A 745 28.66 -17.51 6.79
C LYS A 745 30.12 -17.56 7.24
N ALA A 746 30.65 -16.45 7.76
CA ALA A 746 32.07 -16.34 8.12
C ALA A 746 32.42 -17.15 9.38
N SER A 747 33.51 -17.93 9.32
CA SER A 747 34.05 -18.70 10.45
C SER A 747 34.69 -17.83 11.55
N SER A 748 35.03 -16.58 11.23
CA SER A 748 35.56 -15.55 12.14
C SER A 748 34.49 -14.60 12.68
N SER A 749 33.20 -14.89 12.46
CA SER A 749 32.08 -14.06 12.93
C SER A 749 32.04 -13.96 14.45
N SER A 750 31.61 -12.79 14.97
CA SER A 750 31.77 -12.45 16.39
C SER A 750 30.71 -13.03 17.34
N SER A 751 29.91 -14.01 16.90
CA SER A 751 28.85 -14.66 17.69
C SER A 751 29.28 -16.03 18.21
N SER A 752 29.81 -16.09 19.43
CA SER A 752 30.33 -17.34 20.03
C SER A 752 29.73 -17.69 21.41
N SER A 753 28.49 -18.19 21.40
CA SER A 753 28.09 -19.27 22.31
C SER A 753 26.98 -20.12 21.69
N SER A 754 26.95 -21.42 21.97
CA SER A 754 25.86 -22.31 21.54
C SER A 754 24.96 -22.63 22.72
N ALA A 755 23.68 -22.28 22.64
CA ALA A 755 22.71 -22.69 23.65
C ALA A 755 22.63 -24.23 23.73
N LYS A 756 22.50 -24.80 24.94
CA LYS A 756 22.35 -26.26 25.13
C LYS A 756 21.08 -26.81 24.47
N SER A 757 20.06 -25.95 24.28
CA SER A 757 18.80 -26.25 23.61
C SER A 757 18.10 -24.94 23.24
N PRO A 758 17.61 -24.74 22.00
CA PRO A 758 16.85 -23.53 21.62
C PRO A 758 15.60 -23.31 22.49
N TRP A 759 14.96 -24.39 22.93
CA TRP A 759 13.79 -24.38 23.83
C TRP A 759 14.09 -23.74 25.19
N LEU A 760 15.34 -23.85 25.65
CA LEU A 760 15.85 -23.32 26.92
C LEU A 760 16.70 -22.04 26.73
N ALA A 761 16.69 -21.44 25.54
CA ALA A 761 17.31 -20.14 25.35
C ALA A 761 16.61 -19.07 26.20
N GLU A 762 17.43 -18.20 26.81
CA GLU A 762 17.00 -17.01 27.54
C GLU A 762 17.01 -15.79 26.60
N PRO A 763 16.16 -14.77 26.82
CA PRO A 763 16.12 -13.60 25.96
C PRO A 763 17.44 -12.81 25.99
N SER A 764 17.88 -12.30 24.83
CA SER A 764 19.03 -11.40 24.75
C SER A 764 18.70 -10.03 25.33
N TYR A 765 19.73 -9.22 25.58
CA TYR A 765 19.56 -7.85 26.09
C TYR A 765 18.67 -7.02 25.14
N ALA A 766 18.81 -7.19 23.82
CA ALA A 766 17.93 -6.61 22.82
C ALA A 766 16.42 -6.89 23.06
N HIS A 767 16.04 -8.10 23.44
CA HIS A 767 14.64 -8.43 23.72
C HIS A 767 14.11 -7.65 24.92
N HIS A 768 14.90 -7.54 25.98
CA HIS A 768 14.51 -6.78 27.17
C HIS A 768 14.43 -5.26 26.92
N VAL A 769 15.25 -4.71 26.02
CA VAL A 769 15.14 -3.29 25.62
C VAL A 769 13.84 -3.04 24.84
N LEU A 770 13.43 -3.93 23.92
CA LEU A 770 12.14 -3.82 23.23
C LEU A 770 10.96 -3.92 24.19
N VAL A 771 11.04 -4.78 25.22
CA VAL A 771 10.04 -4.83 26.31
C VAL A 771 10.02 -3.53 27.12
N ALA A 772 11.18 -2.92 27.39
CA ALA A 772 11.25 -1.64 28.09
C ALA A 772 10.66 -0.48 27.24
N LEU A 773 10.92 -0.46 25.94
CA LEU A 773 10.29 0.48 24.99
C LEU A 773 8.77 0.31 24.89
N TRP A 774 8.26 -0.91 24.99
CA TRP A 774 6.81 -1.16 25.05
C TRP A 774 6.22 -0.72 26.40
N LYS A 775 6.90 -0.99 27.52
CA LYS A 775 6.49 -0.51 28.85
C LYS A 775 6.47 1.01 28.98
N SER A 776 7.36 1.74 28.29
CA SER A 776 7.34 3.20 28.21
C SER A 776 6.29 3.73 27.22
N GLY A 777 5.61 2.86 26.47
CA GLY A 777 4.63 3.22 25.44
C GLY A 777 5.24 3.69 24.11
N SER A 778 6.57 3.70 24.00
CA SER A 778 7.32 4.14 22.81
C SER A 778 7.26 3.12 21.67
N LEU A 779 7.14 1.83 21.98
CA LEU A 779 6.92 0.75 21.02
C LEU A 779 5.49 0.23 21.15
N LYS A 780 4.71 0.21 20.06
CA LYS A 780 3.33 -0.29 20.08
C LYS A 780 3.27 -1.80 19.93
N HIS A 781 3.91 -2.33 18.89
CA HIS A 781 3.79 -3.72 18.51
C HIS A 781 5.06 -4.31 17.89
N TRP A 782 5.10 -5.65 17.81
CA TRP A 782 6.26 -6.40 17.37
C TRP A 782 5.86 -7.47 16.35
N VAL A 783 6.37 -7.37 15.13
CA VAL A 783 6.35 -8.44 14.12
C VAL A 783 7.63 -9.25 14.23
N GLN A 784 7.49 -10.53 14.60
CA GLN A 784 8.57 -11.44 14.88
C GLN A 784 8.63 -12.52 13.78
N GLN A 785 9.78 -12.58 13.08
CA GLN A 785 10.02 -13.60 12.06
C GLN A 785 10.51 -14.93 12.65
N ASN A 786 10.98 -14.93 13.91
CA ASN A 786 11.55 -16.09 14.58
C ASN A 786 10.46 -16.88 15.33
N HIS A 787 10.70 -18.17 15.52
CA HIS A 787 9.73 -19.08 16.17
C HIS A 787 10.01 -19.29 17.67
N ASP A 788 11.04 -18.63 18.22
CA ASP A 788 11.73 -19.01 19.45
C ASP A 788 11.00 -18.68 20.76
N GLY A 789 10.03 -17.76 20.72
CA GLY A 789 9.29 -17.28 21.89
C GLY A 789 10.11 -16.41 22.86
N LEU A 790 11.29 -15.94 22.44
CA LEU A 790 12.14 -15.08 23.27
C LEU A 790 11.51 -13.72 23.61
N PRO A 791 10.70 -13.06 22.73
CA PRO A 791 9.98 -11.84 23.09
C PRO A 791 9.05 -12.03 24.29
N GLN A 792 8.25 -13.10 24.31
CA GLN A 792 7.31 -13.38 25.38
C GLN A 792 8.03 -13.82 26.66
N LYS A 793 9.12 -14.60 26.54
CA LYS A 793 10.02 -14.89 27.67
C LYS A 793 10.68 -13.63 28.23
N ALA A 794 10.88 -12.56 27.45
CA ALA A 794 11.35 -11.27 27.95
C ALA A 794 10.26 -10.45 28.67
N GLY A 795 8.99 -10.87 28.56
CA GLY A 795 7.82 -10.19 29.12
C GLY A 795 7.03 -9.35 28.12
N PHE A 796 7.22 -9.52 26.80
CA PHE A 796 6.38 -8.87 25.80
C PHE A 796 4.99 -9.54 25.75
N PRO A 797 3.88 -8.79 25.71
CA PRO A 797 2.55 -9.38 25.80
C PRO A 797 2.12 -10.07 24.49
N GLN A 798 1.44 -11.23 24.62
CA GLN A 798 0.99 -12.00 23.46
C GLN A 798 -0.06 -11.26 22.59
N LYS A 799 -0.80 -10.29 23.15
CA LYS A 799 -1.79 -9.50 22.40
C LYS A 799 -1.18 -8.48 21.43
N ASP A 800 0.09 -8.10 21.61
CA ASP A 800 0.74 -7.05 20.82
C ASP A 800 1.84 -7.60 19.88
N ILE A 801 2.01 -8.91 19.80
CA ILE A 801 3.02 -9.59 18.97
C ILE A 801 2.40 -10.38 17.82
N ASN A 802 3.08 -10.39 16.67
CA ASN A 802 2.71 -11.11 15.47
C ASN A 802 3.84 -12.07 15.07
N GLU A 803 3.62 -13.37 15.23
CA GLU A 803 4.58 -14.45 14.95
C GLU A 803 4.36 -14.98 13.53
N ILE A 804 4.65 -14.14 12.53
CA ILE A 804 4.16 -14.28 11.14
C ILE A 804 4.60 -15.56 10.42
N HIS A 805 5.73 -16.16 10.80
CA HIS A 805 6.23 -17.41 10.20
C HIS A 805 5.92 -18.68 11.03
N GLY A 806 4.99 -18.60 11.99
CA GLY A 806 4.73 -19.68 12.94
C GLY A 806 5.56 -19.57 14.23
N ALA A 807 5.14 -20.27 15.28
CA ALA A 807 5.78 -20.24 16.59
C ALA A 807 5.91 -21.64 17.22
N TRP A 808 6.97 -21.87 18.00
CA TRP A 808 7.18 -23.13 18.71
C TRP A 808 6.24 -23.32 19.92
N TRP A 809 5.59 -22.25 20.37
CA TRP A 809 4.79 -22.18 21.59
C TRP A 809 3.30 -21.87 21.35
N ASP A 810 2.89 -21.79 20.08
CA ASP A 810 1.49 -21.69 19.66
C ASP A 810 1.13 -22.94 18.83
N PRO A 811 0.35 -23.89 19.38
CA PRO A 811 -0.02 -25.10 18.65
C PRO A 811 -0.97 -24.86 17.47
N SER A 812 -1.60 -23.69 17.37
CA SER A 812 -2.45 -23.24 16.26
C SER A 812 -1.67 -22.57 15.12
N ASN A 813 -0.41 -22.18 15.35
CA ASN A 813 0.45 -21.51 14.39
C ASN A 813 1.76 -22.30 14.17
N PRO A 814 1.67 -23.56 13.68
CA PRO A 814 2.85 -24.42 13.55
C PRO A 814 3.83 -23.89 12.52
N VAL A 815 5.12 -24.01 12.81
CA VAL A 815 6.19 -23.67 11.87
C VAL A 815 6.14 -24.60 10.66
N VAL A 816 5.98 -24.02 9.48
CA VAL A 816 5.98 -24.70 8.18
C VAL A 816 7.25 -24.34 7.40
N PRO A 817 7.79 -25.28 6.60
CA PRO A 817 8.68 -24.93 5.49
C PRO A 817 7.96 -24.03 4.46
N MET A 818 8.67 -23.71 3.37
CA MET A 818 8.26 -22.75 2.32
C MET A 818 7.00 -23.18 1.50
N ASP A 819 6.26 -24.19 1.94
CA ASP A 819 5.11 -24.83 1.28
C ASP A 819 3.78 -24.72 2.07
N GLY A 820 3.76 -24.01 3.20
CA GLY A 820 2.56 -23.84 4.03
C GLY A 820 1.88 -22.47 3.92
N THR A 821 0.59 -22.43 4.27
CA THR A 821 -0.19 -21.19 4.37
C THR A 821 0.07 -20.46 5.68
N LEU A 822 0.27 -19.13 5.63
CA LEU A 822 0.37 -18.29 6.82
C LEU A 822 -1.02 -18.06 7.44
N ARG A 823 -1.08 -17.83 8.75
CA ARG A 823 -2.35 -17.58 9.47
C ARG A 823 -2.98 -16.26 9.01
N SER A 824 -4.22 -16.30 8.53
CA SER A 824 -4.88 -15.15 7.90
C SER A 824 -5.06 -13.96 8.85
N ASP A 825 -5.33 -14.17 10.14
CA ASP A 825 -5.39 -13.10 11.13
C ASP A 825 -4.04 -12.40 11.36
N LEU A 826 -2.92 -13.14 11.24
CA LEU A 826 -1.59 -12.56 11.34
C LEU A 826 -1.22 -11.75 10.09
N ILE A 827 -1.63 -12.20 8.89
CA ILE A 827 -1.50 -11.39 7.68
C ILE A 827 -2.34 -10.11 7.83
N GLN A 828 -3.61 -10.21 8.23
CA GLN A 828 -4.50 -9.05 8.34
C GLN A 828 -3.93 -7.98 9.27
N TRP A 829 -3.58 -8.41 10.48
CA TRP A 829 -2.95 -7.56 11.49
C TRP A 829 -1.68 -6.89 10.93
N MET A 830 -0.88 -7.63 10.15
CA MET A 830 0.35 -7.11 9.55
C MET A 830 0.05 -6.02 8.52
N LEU A 831 -0.93 -6.21 7.63
CA LEU A 831 -1.36 -5.20 6.65
C LEU A 831 -1.93 -3.94 7.33
N ASP A 832 -2.67 -4.11 8.42
CA ASP A 832 -3.21 -2.98 9.19
C ASP A 832 -2.08 -2.15 9.80
N TRP A 833 -1.07 -2.78 10.41
CA TRP A 833 0.08 -2.09 10.99
C TRP A 833 1.08 -1.57 9.96
N GLU A 834 1.25 -2.23 8.81
CA GLU A 834 1.99 -1.70 7.65
C GLU A 834 1.45 -0.32 7.26
N SER A 835 0.12 -0.17 7.25
CA SER A 835 -0.53 1.10 6.89
C SER A 835 -0.43 2.17 7.98
N ARG A 836 -0.36 1.78 9.27
CA ARG A 836 -0.39 2.72 10.42
C ARG A 836 0.99 3.12 10.94
N ALA A 837 2.02 2.29 10.74
CA ALA A 837 3.36 2.54 11.23
C ALA A 837 3.97 3.79 10.59
N ASP A 838 4.36 4.74 11.44
CA ASP A 838 5.16 5.90 11.05
C ASP A 838 6.66 5.60 11.16
N LEU A 839 7.07 4.71 12.08
CA LEU A 839 8.43 4.24 12.26
C LEU A 839 8.50 2.71 12.39
N CYS A 840 9.36 2.07 11.59
CA CYS A 840 9.70 0.66 11.72
C CYS A 840 11.16 0.45 12.15
N LEU A 841 11.37 -0.35 13.20
CA LEU A 841 12.67 -0.77 13.67
C LEU A 841 12.97 -2.17 13.12
N ALA A 842 13.71 -2.25 12.00
CA ALA A 842 14.13 -3.49 11.38
C ALA A 842 15.45 -3.99 12.02
N LEU A 843 15.36 -4.98 12.92
CA LEU A 843 16.48 -5.38 13.79
C LEU A 843 16.89 -6.84 13.55
N GLY A 844 18.17 -7.06 13.24
CA GLY A 844 18.74 -8.40 13.11
C GLY A 844 18.11 -9.25 12.00
N THR A 845 17.52 -8.60 10.98
CA THR A 845 16.95 -9.28 9.81
C THR A 845 17.79 -9.02 8.57
N SER A 846 17.90 -10.03 7.70
CA SER A 846 18.49 -9.92 6.37
C SER A 846 17.47 -9.45 5.31
N MET A 847 16.27 -9.02 5.75
CA MET A 847 15.19 -8.46 4.91
C MET A 847 14.76 -9.37 3.76
N VAL A 848 14.68 -10.69 3.99
CA VAL A 848 14.14 -11.67 3.03
C VAL A 848 13.06 -12.54 3.70
N GLY A 849 12.17 -11.89 4.44
CA GLY A 849 10.90 -12.41 4.94
C GLY A 849 9.80 -12.52 3.89
N MET A 850 10.12 -12.40 2.59
CA MET A 850 9.15 -12.43 1.50
C MET A 850 8.08 -11.34 1.72
N ASN A 851 6.82 -11.74 1.81
CA ASN A 851 5.71 -10.80 1.99
C ASN A 851 5.78 -10.03 3.32
N ALA A 852 6.52 -10.50 4.33
CA ALA A 852 6.64 -9.83 5.61
C ALA A 852 7.57 -8.59 5.58
N ASP A 853 8.49 -8.50 4.61
CA ASP A 853 9.44 -7.37 4.52
C ASP A 853 8.73 -6.03 4.24
N ARG A 854 7.47 -6.07 3.76
CA ARG A 854 6.58 -4.90 3.60
C ARG A 854 6.48 -4.04 4.87
N MET A 855 6.57 -4.65 6.05
CA MET A 855 6.57 -3.94 7.34
C MET A 855 7.72 -2.95 7.50
N ALA A 856 8.82 -3.17 6.78
CA ALA A 856 9.98 -2.29 6.77
C ALA A 856 10.11 -1.51 5.44
N VAL A 857 9.63 -2.05 4.31
CA VAL A 857 9.69 -1.39 3.00
C VAL A 857 8.63 -0.29 2.85
N SER A 858 7.42 -0.49 3.36
CA SER A 858 6.31 0.45 3.14
C SER A 858 6.43 1.73 3.97
N PRO A 859 6.82 1.71 5.26
CA PRO A 859 7.16 2.93 6.00
C PRO A 859 8.34 3.67 5.37
N ALA A 860 9.41 2.96 4.99
CA ALA A 860 10.59 3.52 4.30
C ALA A 860 10.19 4.32 3.04
N LYS A 861 9.46 3.68 2.11
CA LYS A 861 8.99 4.35 0.88
C LYS A 861 8.03 5.52 1.16
N ARG A 862 7.23 5.45 2.24
CA ARG A 862 6.33 6.54 2.63
C ARG A 862 7.10 7.76 3.14
N ALA A 863 8.12 7.55 3.96
CA ALA A 863 8.98 8.62 4.48
C ALA A 863 9.86 9.30 3.40
N GLN A 864 10.11 8.62 2.28
CA GLN A 864 10.72 9.23 1.09
C GLN A 864 9.76 10.08 0.25
N ARG A 865 8.44 9.97 0.47
CA ARG A 865 7.39 10.63 -0.33
C ARG A 865 6.65 11.73 0.42
N LEU A 866 6.48 11.60 1.75
CA LEU A 866 5.75 12.54 2.59
C LEU A 866 6.69 13.51 3.33
N ARG A 867 6.12 14.55 3.94
CA ARG A 867 6.86 15.45 4.83
C ARG A 867 7.39 14.67 6.04
N ARG A 868 8.61 15.04 6.49
CA ARG A 868 9.45 14.27 7.44
C ARG A 868 8.88 14.03 8.85
N ASP A 869 7.67 14.51 9.13
CA ASP A 869 7.01 14.42 10.45
C ASP A 869 5.74 13.53 10.44
N GLU A 870 5.23 13.14 9.28
CA GLU A 870 4.07 12.23 9.15
C GLU A 870 4.48 10.77 8.91
N ALA A 871 5.67 10.56 8.34
CA ALA A 871 6.29 9.24 8.19
C ALA A 871 7.79 9.36 8.47
N LEU A 872 8.22 8.76 9.58
CA LEU A 872 9.63 8.72 10.03
C LEU A 872 10.42 7.61 9.31
N GLY A 873 9.72 6.59 8.80
CA GLY A 873 10.20 5.57 7.89
C GLY A 873 10.75 4.33 8.59
N THR A 874 11.97 3.92 8.24
CA THR A 874 12.53 2.65 8.72
C THR A 874 13.98 2.81 9.13
N VAL A 875 14.31 2.32 10.33
CA VAL A 875 15.69 2.16 10.80
C VAL A 875 16.10 0.71 10.64
N ILE A 876 17.22 0.45 9.95
CA ILE A 876 17.77 -0.89 9.75
C ILE A 876 19.03 -1.06 10.61
N VAL A 877 19.01 -2.02 11.54
CA VAL A 877 20.14 -2.38 12.42
C VAL A 877 20.55 -3.84 12.18
N ALA A 878 21.66 -4.02 11.47
CA ALA A 878 22.25 -5.31 11.13
C ALA A 878 23.75 -5.14 10.81
N LEU A 879 24.53 -6.21 10.99
CA LEU A 879 25.96 -6.24 10.63
C LEU A 879 26.19 -6.34 9.11
N GLN A 880 25.29 -7.00 8.38
CA GLN A 880 25.37 -7.23 6.94
C GLN A 880 24.53 -6.21 6.16
N GLN A 881 24.83 -5.98 4.89
CA GLN A 881 23.97 -5.16 4.03
C GLN A 881 22.62 -5.84 3.77
N THR A 882 21.59 -5.03 3.51
CA THR A 882 20.27 -5.48 3.07
C THR A 882 19.92 -4.81 1.74
N GLN A 883 19.06 -5.43 0.92
CA GLN A 883 18.66 -4.85 -0.36
C GLN A 883 17.77 -3.58 -0.24
N TYR A 884 17.47 -3.13 0.99
CA TYR A 884 16.67 -1.93 1.28
C TYR A 884 17.47 -0.85 2.03
N ASP A 885 18.79 -1.00 2.19
CA ASP A 885 19.63 -0.05 2.93
C ASP A 885 19.45 1.41 2.42
N LYS A 886 19.45 1.62 1.10
CA LYS A 886 19.29 2.94 0.45
C LYS A 886 17.94 3.62 0.71
N ILE A 887 16.87 2.85 0.91
CA ILE A 887 15.53 3.43 1.19
C ILE A 887 15.28 3.62 2.68
N SER A 888 16.18 3.16 3.56
CA SER A 888 16.04 3.35 5.00
C SER A 888 16.26 4.81 5.41
N SER A 889 15.51 5.25 6.42
CA SER A 889 15.69 6.56 7.04
C SER A 889 17.04 6.62 7.76
N LEU A 890 17.44 5.53 8.40
CA LEU A 890 18.70 5.39 9.11
C LEU A 890 19.24 3.95 9.02
N ARG A 891 20.51 3.81 8.67
CA ARG A 891 21.21 2.52 8.58
C ARG A 891 22.33 2.44 9.61
N ILE A 892 22.29 1.47 10.53
CA ILE A 892 23.29 1.28 11.60
C ILE A 892 24.01 -0.07 11.46
N PHE A 893 25.31 -0.04 11.20
CA PHE A 893 26.16 -1.23 11.09
C PHE A 893 26.84 -1.50 12.43
N ALA A 894 26.20 -2.28 13.29
CA ALA A 894 26.72 -2.64 14.61
C ALA A 894 26.06 -3.91 15.16
N ARG A 895 26.63 -4.47 16.23
CA ARG A 895 25.96 -5.51 17.01
C ARG A 895 24.76 -4.93 17.72
N LEU A 896 23.64 -5.65 17.68
CA LEU A 896 22.35 -5.15 18.13
C LEU A 896 22.32 -4.83 19.65
N ASP A 897 22.95 -5.66 20.48
CA ASP A 897 23.07 -5.40 21.92
C ASP A 897 23.92 -4.16 22.24
N ASP A 898 24.92 -3.82 21.42
CA ASP A 898 25.74 -2.62 21.61
C ASP A 898 24.92 -1.35 21.27
N VAL A 899 24.13 -1.40 20.18
CA VAL A 899 23.18 -0.33 19.78
C VAL A 899 22.12 -0.11 20.86
N LEU A 900 21.48 -1.18 21.32
CA LEU A 900 20.34 -1.09 22.23
C LEU A 900 20.76 -0.77 23.67
N ARG A 901 22.02 -1.01 24.05
CA ARG A 901 22.58 -0.55 25.33
C ARG A 901 22.79 0.97 25.37
N GLU A 902 23.36 1.55 24.31
CA GLU A 902 23.49 3.02 24.21
C GLU A 902 22.10 3.66 24.10
N LEU A 903 21.15 3.05 23.35
CA LEU A 903 19.77 3.53 23.24
C LEU A 903 19.04 3.52 24.60
N ALA A 904 19.13 2.43 25.35
CA ALA A 904 18.52 2.33 26.68
C ALA A 904 19.10 3.36 27.66
N SER A 905 20.39 3.66 27.55
CA SER A 905 21.04 4.72 28.33
C SER A 905 20.53 6.12 27.94
N LEU A 906 20.37 6.41 26.64
CA LEU A 906 19.90 7.71 26.15
C LEU A 906 18.41 7.97 26.48
N LEU A 907 17.59 6.92 26.42
CA LEU A 907 16.16 6.98 26.75
C LEU A 907 15.85 6.71 28.23
N ASN A 908 16.88 6.51 29.07
CA ASN A 908 16.76 6.21 30.51
C ASN A 908 15.76 5.07 30.82
N LEU A 909 15.87 3.96 30.07
CA LEU A 909 14.96 2.82 30.17
C LEU A 909 15.34 1.88 31.32
N ASP A 910 14.34 1.43 32.09
CA ASP A 910 14.50 0.35 33.07
C ASP A 910 14.48 -1.02 32.35
N VAL A 911 15.67 -1.56 32.08
CA VAL A 911 15.86 -2.82 31.34
C VAL A 911 16.05 -3.97 32.32
N ALA A 912 14.99 -4.78 32.47
CA ALA A 912 15.01 -6.00 33.28
C ALA A 912 15.98 -7.06 32.72
N SER A 913 16.43 -7.99 33.58
CA SER A 913 17.32 -9.08 33.21
C SER A 913 16.71 -10.46 33.50
N GLY A 914 16.79 -11.37 32.53
CA GLY A 914 16.41 -12.78 32.69
C GLY A 914 14.93 -13.05 32.38
N PRO A 915 14.56 -14.32 32.14
CA PRO A 915 13.23 -14.69 31.64
C PRO A 915 12.12 -14.44 32.68
N VAL A 916 10.98 -13.92 32.21
CA VAL A 916 9.74 -13.85 32.97
C VAL A 916 9.09 -15.24 33.00
N LEU A 917 9.02 -15.83 34.19
CA LEU A 917 8.45 -17.16 34.39
C LEU A 917 6.94 -17.08 34.58
N SER A 918 6.17 -17.69 33.67
CA SER A 918 4.72 -17.85 33.84
C SER A 918 4.40 -18.85 34.94
N GLN A 919 3.33 -18.61 35.69
CA GLN A 919 2.89 -19.55 36.73
C GLN A 919 2.25 -20.80 36.10
N ARG A 920 2.77 -21.99 36.44
CA ARG A 920 2.19 -23.26 35.98
C ARG A 920 0.74 -23.42 36.50
N ARG A 921 -0.24 -23.25 35.61
CA ARG A 921 -1.66 -23.50 35.88
C ARG A 921 -2.07 -24.88 35.37
N GLN A 922 -2.69 -25.69 36.23
CA GLN A 922 -3.30 -26.97 35.83
C GLN A 922 -4.76 -26.80 35.38
N GLU A 923 -5.43 -25.74 35.82
CA GLU A 923 -6.77 -25.38 35.34
C GLU A 923 -7.02 -23.87 35.52
N ALA A 924 -7.91 -23.32 34.70
CA ALA A 924 -8.35 -21.92 34.76
C ALA A 924 -9.81 -21.79 34.30
N ILE A 925 -10.53 -20.79 34.81
CA ILE A 925 -11.80 -20.32 34.24
C ILE A 925 -11.48 -19.04 33.48
N ILE A 926 -11.85 -18.97 32.20
CA ILE A 926 -11.48 -17.89 31.29
C ILE A 926 -12.71 -17.39 30.49
N PRO A 927 -12.77 -16.09 30.10
CA PRO A 927 -13.92 -15.47 29.41
C PRO A 927 -13.94 -15.81 27.90
N TYR A 928 -13.99 -17.10 27.58
CA TYR A 928 -13.97 -17.62 26.20
C TYR A 928 -15.07 -18.66 26.00
N GLY A 929 -15.52 -18.81 24.75
CA GLY A 929 -16.40 -19.90 24.32
C GLY A 929 -15.64 -21.21 24.08
N ARG A 930 -16.38 -22.29 23.80
CA ARG A 930 -15.80 -23.60 23.40
C ARG A 930 -15.21 -23.58 21.98
N ASP A 931 -15.58 -22.57 21.21
CA ASP A 931 -14.95 -22.21 19.94
C ASP A 931 -13.53 -21.62 20.13
N GLY A 932 -13.16 -21.23 21.35
CA GLY A 932 -11.88 -20.59 21.65
C GLY A 932 -11.88 -19.07 21.42
N ARG A 933 -13.04 -18.46 21.18
CA ARG A 933 -13.18 -17.01 20.97
C ARG A 933 -13.62 -16.31 22.24
N LYS A 934 -13.19 -15.07 22.42
CA LYS A 934 -13.52 -14.25 23.60
C LYS A 934 -15.03 -14.03 23.69
N SER A 935 -15.59 -14.14 24.90
CA SER A 935 -17.02 -14.02 25.15
C SER A 935 -17.32 -13.17 26.37
N THR A 936 -18.36 -12.33 26.27
CA THR A 936 -18.90 -11.55 27.37
C THR A 936 -19.91 -12.34 28.23
N THR A 937 -20.41 -13.48 27.73
CA THR A 937 -21.49 -14.26 28.34
C THR A 937 -21.08 -15.71 28.68
N ALA A 938 -20.14 -16.28 27.93
CA ALA A 938 -19.64 -17.64 28.16
C ALA A 938 -18.33 -17.64 28.97
N GLN A 939 -18.15 -18.67 29.79
CA GLN A 939 -16.88 -18.99 30.45
C GLN A 939 -16.47 -20.42 30.10
N LEU A 940 -15.19 -20.60 29.78
CA LEU A 940 -14.57 -21.89 29.51
C LEU A 940 -13.75 -22.32 30.73
N HIS A 941 -13.98 -23.55 31.21
CA HIS A 941 -13.05 -24.21 32.12
C HIS A 941 -11.96 -24.89 31.29
N LEU A 942 -10.78 -24.27 31.28
CA LEU A 942 -9.59 -24.78 30.60
C LEU A 942 -8.85 -25.75 31.55
N ASP A 943 -8.93 -27.04 31.25
CA ASP A 943 -8.28 -28.14 32.00
C ASP A 943 -6.96 -28.55 31.32
N LEU A 944 -5.85 -28.24 31.97
CA LEU A 944 -4.47 -28.49 31.53
C LEU A 944 -3.78 -29.56 32.39
N ARG A 945 -4.55 -30.46 33.03
CA ARG A 945 -3.99 -31.62 33.73
C ARG A 945 -3.46 -32.66 32.73
N VAL A 946 -2.44 -33.40 33.14
CA VAL A 946 -1.89 -34.51 32.34
C VAL A 946 -3.00 -35.52 32.03
N GLY A 947 -3.13 -35.88 30.76
CA GLY A 947 -4.18 -36.77 30.24
C GLY A 947 -5.41 -36.05 29.69
N SER A 948 -5.64 -34.76 30.00
CA SER A 948 -6.75 -33.97 29.46
C SER A 948 -6.67 -33.82 27.94
N LYS A 949 -7.83 -33.82 27.27
CA LYS A 949 -7.94 -33.66 25.81
C LYS A 949 -8.34 -32.23 25.46
N LEU A 950 -7.59 -31.63 24.55
CA LEU A 950 -7.80 -30.27 24.05
C LEU A 950 -8.03 -30.32 22.54
N ARG A 951 -8.82 -29.37 22.04
CA ARG A 951 -8.97 -29.07 20.61
C ARG A 951 -8.08 -27.89 20.27
N VAL A 952 -7.39 -27.92 19.14
CA VAL A 952 -6.68 -26.74 18.60
C VAL A 952 -7.71 -25.82 17.92
N VAL A 953 -7.62 -24.53 18.19
CA VAL A 953 -8.52 -23.51 17.64
C VAL A 953 -7.92 -23.01 16.32
N ASP A 954 -8.76 -22.82 15.29
CA ASP A 954 -8.35 -22.42 13.93
C ASP A 954 -7.17 -23.25 13.37
N GLN A 955 -7.14 -24.56 13.64
CA GLN A 955 -6.10 -25.46 13.14
C GLN A 955 -6.14 -25.52 11.59
N PRO A 956 -4.99 -25.37 10.89
CA PRO A 956 -4.98 -25.45 9.43
C PRO A 956 -5.46 -26.81 8.91
N ASP A 957 -6.23 -26.83 7.81
CA ASP A 957 -6.82 -28.05 7.23
C ASP A 957 -5.77 -29.15 6.97
N TRP A 958 -4.59 -28.78 6.45
CA TRP A 958 -3.50 -29.73 6.18
C TRP A 958 -2.94 -30.37 7.45
N ASP A 959 -3.01 -29.65 8.58
CA ASP A 959 -2.51 -30.10 9.88
C ASP A 959 -3.55 -30.94 10.61
N GLN A 960 -4.81 -30.50 10.55
CA GLN A 960 -5.98 -31.26 11.00
C GLN A 960 -6.11 -32.60 10.25
N ALA A 961 -5.89 -32.63 8.93
CA ALA A 961 -5.90 -33.86 8.15
C ALA A 961 -4.77 -34.84 8.53
N LYS A 962 -3.68 -34.34 9.11
CA LYS A 962 -2.47 -35.10 9.44
C LYS A 962 -2.42 -35.60 10.88
N TYR A 963 -3.06 -34.88 11.81
CA TYR A 963 -2.99 -35.11 13.26
C TYR A 963 -4.35 -35.12 13.98
N GLY A 964 -5.44 -34.84 13.26
CA GLY A 964 -6.76 -34.61 13.84
C GLY A 964 -6.86 -33.29 14.62
N GLU A 965 -8.09 -32.95 15.02
CA GLU A 965 -8.40 -31.74 15.80
C GLU A 965 -7.92 -31.80 17.25
N LEU A 966 -7.60 -32.99 17.77
CA LEU A 966 -7.47 -33.26 19.20
C LEU A 966 -6.04 -33.62 19.60
N CYS A 967 -5.52 -32.90 20.59
CA CYS A 967 -4.26 -33.21 21.26
C CYS A 967 -4.51 -33.61 22.73
N GLN A 968 -3.53 -34.29 23.32
CA GLN A 968 -3.55 -34.69 24.73
C GLN A 968 -2.44 -33.97 25.50
N VAL A 969 -2.77 -33.47 26.70
CA VAL A 969 -1.81 -32.84 27.59
C VAL A 969 -0.89 -33.91 28.18
N MET A 970 0.42 -33.70 28.03
CA MET A 970 1.48 -34.59 28.53
C MET A 970 2.24 -33.97 29.70
N GLU A 971 3.00 -34.80 30.40
CA GLU A 971 4.01 -34.31 31.34
C GLU A 971 5.17 -33.67 30.57
N ALA A 972 5.31 -32.34 30.68
CA ALA A 972 6.39 -31.58 30.08
C ALA A 972 7.73 -31.81 30.82
N PRO A 973 8.90 -31.67 30.15
CA PRO A 973 10.20 -31.71 30.79
C PRO A 973 10.28 -30.72 31.94
N GLU A 974 10.94 -31.11 33.04
CA GLU A 974 10.93 -30.37 34.31
C GLU A 974 11.25 -28.87 34.14
N GLU A 975 12.26 -28.54 33.35
CA GLU A 975 12.68 -27.16 33.08
C GLU A 975 11.65 -26.34 32.29
N LEU A 976 10.90 -26.96 31.38
CA LEU A 976 9.81 -26.28 30.65
C LEU A 976 8.55 -26.16 31.53
N ALA A 977 8.28 -27.17 32.36
CA ALA A 977 7.20 -27.13 33.33
C ALA A 977 7.42 -26.06 34.42
N LYS A 978 8.67 -25.79 34.82
CA LYS A 978 9.07 -24.68 35.70
C LYS A 978 8.80 -23.30 35.08
N GLN A 979 8.88 -23.18 33.75
CA GLN A 979 8.53 -21.97 32.98
C GLN A 979 7.02 -21.85 32.69
N GLY A 980 6.20 -22.76 33.22
CA GLY A 980 4.74 -22.76 33.05
C GLY A 980 4.27 -23.29 31.69
N HIS A 981 5.15 -23.85 30.87
CA HIS A 981 4.81 -24.35 29.54
C HIS A 981 4.13 -25.74 29.61
N VAL A 982 3.21 -25.99 28.67
CA VAL A 982 2.43 -27.23 28.60
C VAL A 982 2.83 -28.01 27.36
N GLN A 983 3.09 -29.32 27.49
CA GLN A 983 3.39 -30.21 26.37
C GLN A 983 2.11 -30.85 25.84
N LEU A 984 1.95 -30.88 24.52
CA LEU A 984 0.79 -31.41 23.82
C LEU A 984 1.22 -32.52 22.85
N LEU A 985 0.62 -33.70 22.97
CA LEU A 985 0.80 -34.82 22.06
C LEU A 985 -0.33 -34.87 21.03
N PHE A 986 0.06 -34.90 19.76
CA PHE A 986 -0.83 -35.01 18.62
C PHE A 986 -0.78 -36.44 18.06
N PRO A 987 -1.91 -37.17 18.02
CA PRO A 987 -1.94 -38.51 17.46
C PRO A 987 -1.75 -38.44 15.94
N GLY A 988 -0.79 -39.19 15.40
CA GLY A 988 -0.61 -39.27 13.95
C GLY A 988 -1.71 -40.08 13.26
N ASP A 989 -1.89 -39.86 11.96
CA ASP A 989 -2.85 -40.53 11.06
C ASP A 989 -2.67 -42.06 10.85
N GLY A 990 -2.01 -42.75 11.78
CA GLY A 990 -1.72 -44.20 11.72
C GLY A 990 -0.58 -44.59 10.75
N LEU A 991 -0.28 -43.75 9.75
CA LEU A 991 0.86 -43.92 8.84
C LEU A 991 2.05 -43.03 9.24
N LYS A 992 1.79 -41.87 9.87
CA LYS A 992 2.80 -40.91 10.33
C LYS A 992 2.98 -40.97 11.86
N LYS A 993 4.20 -40.69 12.31
CA LYS A 993 4.51 -40.61 13.76
C LYS A 993 3.75 -39.44 14.41
N SER A 994 3.32 -39.64 15.65
CA SER A 994 2.79 -38.58 16.52
C SER A 994 3.80 -37.44 16.68
N VAL A 995 3.32 -36.20 16.77
CA VAL A 995 4.17 -35.01 17.00
C VAL A 995 3.92 -34.43 18.39
N THR A 996 4.94 -33.83 18.98
CA THR A 996 4.84 -33.02 20.19
C THR A 996 4.87 -31.55 19.82
N ARG A 997 3.96 -30.74 20.39
CA ARG A 997 4.03 -29.27 20.39
C ARG A 997 3.99 -28.76 21.82
N PHE A 998 4.24 -27.46 21.98
CA PHE A 998 4.15 -26.79 23.27
C PHE A 998 3.15 -25.63 23.21
N LEU A 999 2.54 -25.34 24.35
CA LEU A 999 1.75 -24.14 24.61
C LEU A 999 2.53 -23.28 25.60
N GLY A 1000 2.83 -22.04 25.20
CA GLY A 1000 3.49 -21.05 26.06
C GLY A 1000 2.63 -20.66 27.26
N GLY A 1001 3.27 -20.44 28.42
CA GLY A 1001 2.56 -20.11 29.66
C GLY A 1001 1.81 -18.77 29.59
N TRP A 1002 2.38 -17.82 28.85
CA TRP A 1002 1.83 -16.49 28.58
C TRP A 1002 0.47 -16.51 27.88
N TRP A 1003 0.18 -17.52 27.05
CA TRP A 1003 -1.15 -17.69 26.44
C TRP A 1003 -2.23 -17.91 27.50
N ILE A 1004 -1.92 -18.68 28.56
CA ILE A 1004 -2.83 -18.97 29.66
C ILE A 1004 -3.04 -17.70 30.50
N GLU A 1005 -1.97 -16.95 30.76
CA GLU A 1005 -2.02 -15.71 31.56
C GLU A 1005 -2.79 -14.59 30.84
N ALA A 1006 -2.59 -14.42 29.52
CA ALA A 1006 -3.37 -13.49 28.71
C ALA A 1006 -4.85 -13.91 28.58
N ALA A 1007 -5.13 -15.21 28.47
CA ALA A 1007 -6.49 -15.75 28.47
C ALA A 1007 -7.21 -15.52 29.81
N ILE A 1008 -6.55 -15.68 30.96
CA ILE A 1008 -7.16 -15.40 32.28
C ILE A 1008 -7.61 -13.94 32.39
N LYS A 1009 -6.88 -13.01 31.79
CA LYS A 1009 -7.24 -11.58 31.77
C LYS A 1009 -8.24 -11.21 30.67
N GLY A 1010 -8.53 -12.10 29.72
CA GLY A 1010 -9.35 -11.79 28.55
C GLY A 1010 -8.66 -10.83 27.56
N GLU A 1011 -7.34 -10.83 27.48
CA GLU A 1011 -6.54 -9.89 26.66
C GLU A 1011 -6.53 -10.22 25.16
N LEU A 1012 -7.01 -11.41 24.76
CA LEU A 1012 -6.91 -11.94 23.40
C LEU A 1012 -8.30 -12.15 22.77
N ASP A 1013 -8.46 -11.98 21.46
CA ASP A 1013 -9.73 -12.27 20.79
C ASP A 1013 -9.98 -13.78 20.60
N LYS A 1014 -8.90 -14.56 20.46
CA LYS A 1014 -8.91 -16.03 20.43
C LYS A 1014 -7.74 -16.64 21.19
N ILE A 1015 -7.93 -17.86 21.69
CA ILE A 1015 -6.91 -18.70 22.33
C ILE A 1015 -6.56 -19.89 21.44
N PRO A 1016 -5.34 -20.45 21.49
CA PRO A 1016 -4.91 -21.49 20.54
C PRO A 1016 -5.46 -22.89 20.85
N VAL A 1017 -6.01 -23.12 22.05
CA VAL A 1017 -6.60 -24.40 22.46
C VAL A 1017 -7.85 -24.21 23.32
N ALA A 1018 -8.82 -25.13 23.20
CA ALA A 1018 -10.06 -25.15 23.98
C ALA A 1018 -10.42 -26.57 24.47
N CYS A 1019 -11.11 -26.67 25.61
CA CYS A 1019 -11.57 -27.94 26.17
C CYS A 1019 -12.91 -28.41 25.59
N LEU A 1020 -13.06 -29.72 25.38
CA LEU A 1020 -14.29 -30.33 24.85
C LEU A 1020 -15.40 -30.53 25.89
N SER A 1021 -15.05 -30.80 27.16
CA SER A 1021 -16.01 -31.26 28.18
C SER A 1021 -16.32 -30.20 29.23
N ALA A 1022 -17.60 -29.95 29.48
CA ALA A 1022 -18.03 -29.18 30.62
C ALA A 1022 -18.02 -30.04 31.89
N ARG A 1023 -17.09 -29.80 32.82
CA ARG A 1023 -17.33 -30.13 34.22
C ARG A 1023 -18.21 -29.04 34.82
N SER A 1024 -19.48 -29.37 35.02
CA SER A 1024 -20.45 -28.53 35.72
C SER A 1024 -19.99 -28.27 37.17
N THR A 1025 -19.32 -27.14 37.41
CA THR A 1025 -19.17 -26.57 38.75
C THR A 1025 -20.40 -25.74 39.08
N ARG A 1026 -21.32 -26.31 39.88
CA ARG A 1026 -22.41 -25.54 40.50
C ARG A 1026 -21.80 -24.60 41.56
N THR A 1027 -21.41 -23.39 41.16
CA THR A 1027 -21.17 -22.30 42.10
C THR A 1027 -22.50 -21.64 42.46
N SER A 1028 -23.02 -21.99 43.63
CA SER A 1028 -24.18 -21.33 44.23
C SER A 1028 -23.82 -19.88 44.58
N LEU A 1029 -24.45 -18.92 43.90
CA LEU A 1029 -24.50 -17.55 44.38
C LEU A 1029 -25.24 -17.50 45.74
N PRO A 1030 -24.75 -16.77 46.75
CA PRO A 1030 -25.45 -16.64 48.02
C PRO A 1030 -26.74 -15.83 47.83
N THR A 1031 -27.88 -16.44 48.15
CA THR A 1031 -29.18 -15.80 48.14
C THR A 1031 -29.30 -14.77 49.27
N CYS A 1032 -29.52 -13.51 48.94
CA CYS A 1032 -30.01 -12.52 49.90
C CYS A 1032 -31.50 -12.80 50.17
N PRO A 1033 -31.96 -12.93 51.44
CA PRO A 1033 -33.32 -13.37 51.74
C PRO A 1033 -34.35 -12.27 51.47
N THR A 1034 -35.49 -12.67 50.90
CA THR A 1034 -36.66 -11.81 50.71
C THR A 1034 -37.32 -11.46 52.04
N ALA A 1035 -37.64 -10.18 52.23
CA ALA A 1035 -38.54 -9.71 53.28
C ALA A 1035 -39.78 -9.07 52.63
N HIS A 1036 -40.96 -9.40 53.17
CA HIS A 1036 -42.26 -9.06 52.59
C HIS A 1036 -42.57 -7.56 52.56
N MET A 1037 -43.31 -7.13 51.54
CA MET A 1037 -44.32 -6.08 51.72
C MET A 1037 -45.59 -6.36 50.89
N LYS A 1038 -46.74 -6.13 51.54
CA LYS A 1038 -48.08 -6.01 50.94
C LYS A 1038 -48.68 -4.67 51.41
N PRO A 1039 -49.72 -4.13 50.73
CA PRO A 1039 -49.62 -2.77 50.22
C PRO A 1039 -50.53 -1.75 50.90
N ALA A 1040 -50.25 -0.47 50.67
CA ALA A 1040 -51.24 0.61 50.74
C ALA A 1040 -50.89 1.70 49.71
N ALA A 1041 -51.91 2.27 49.08
CA ALA A 1041 -51.77 3.42 48.18
C ALA A 1041 -51.79 4.73 48.99
N HIS A 1042 -51.12 5.79 48.51
CA HIS A 1042 -51.82 6.96 47.95
C HIS A 1042 -50.84 8.01 47.39
N ILE A 1043 -51.38 8.77 46.43
CA ILE A 1043 -50.83 9.92 45.71
C ILE A 1043 -50.47 11.08 46.67
N ILE A 1044 -49.39 11.84 46.37
CA ILE A 1044 -49.41 13.33 46.35
C ILE A 1044 -48.16 13.90 45.65
N THR A 1045 -48.35 15.09 45.09
CA THR A 1045 -47.57 15.75 44.02
C THR A 1045 -46.34 16.54 44.51
N VAL A 1046 -45.41 16.77 43.59
CA VAL A 1046 -44.23 17.67 43.66
C VAL A 1046 -44.58 19.09 44.08
N PHE A 1047 -43.70 19.75 44.88
CA PHE A 1047 -43.41 21.18 44.76
C PHE A 1047 -41.95 21.52 45.15
N TRP A 1048 -41.41 22.59 44.54
CA TRP A 1048 -40.05 23.11 44.69
C TRP A 1048 -39.77 23.78 46.06
N GLN A 1049 -38.51 23.85 46.52
CA GLN A 1049 -37.65 25.07 46.40
C GLN A 1049 -36.30 25.04 47.19
N VAL A 1050 -35.20 25.24 46.45
CA VAL A 1050 -34.07 26.18 46.68
C VAL A 1050 -33.34 26.25 48.05
N PHE A 1051 -32.03 25.92 48.10
CA PHE A 1051 -30.90 26.88 48.24
C PHE A 1051 -29.52 26.22 48.46
N GLY A 1052 -28.50 26.70 47.73
CA GLY A 1052 -27.05 26.58 48.05
C GLY A 1052 -26.39 25.19 47.92
N GLY A 1053 -25.15 25.05 47.47
CA GLY A 1053 -24.23 26.03 46.91
C GLY A 1053 -22.76 25.58 46.93
N VAL A 1054 -22.10 25.64 45.77
CA VAL A 1054 -20.70 26.10 45.58
C VAL A 1054 -19.51 25.23 46.09
N LEU A 1055 -18.77 24.74 45.07
CA LEU A 1055 -17.31 24.53 44.92
C LEU A 1055 -16.53 23.35 45.55
N CYS A 1056 -16.07 22.49 44.63
CA CYS A 1056 -14.67 22.13 44.29
C CYS A 1056 -13.59 21.78 45.35
N CYS A 1057 -13.05 20.56 45.18
CA CYS A 1057 -11.64 20.16 44.98
C CYS A 1057 -10.46 21.07 45.41
N VAL A 1058 -9.34 20.45 45.83
CA VAL A 1058 -8.07 20.30 45.05
C VAL A 1058 -6.88 19.81 45.95
N THR A 1059 -6.01 18.91 45.43
CA THR A 1059 -4.62 18.54 45.88
C THR A 1059 -4.36 17.90 47.27
N SER A 1060 -3.22 17.25 47.57
CA SER A 1060 -2.21 16.46 46.78
C SER A 1060 -1.17 15.78 47.70
N SER A 1061 -0.46 14.77 47.17
CA SER A 1061 0.97 14.40 47.41
C SER A 1061 1.60 14.30 48.82
N GLY A 1062 2.33 13.19 49.08
CA GLY A 1062 3.42 13.18 50.09
C GLY A 1062 3.91 11.80 50.57
N CYS A 1063 5.04 11.30 50.03
CA CYS A 1063 5.77 10.13 50.54
C CYS A 1063 6.83 10.50 51.61
N ILE A 1064 7.15 9.58 52.53
CA ILE A 1064 8.50 9.37 53.11
C ILE A 1064 8.61 7.96 53.73
N VAL A 1065 9.80 7.37 53.67
CA VAL A 1065 10.13 5.97 54.03
C VAL A 1065 10.88 5.89 55.37
N ARG A 1066 10.70 4.83 56.20
CA ARG A 1066 11.78 4.33 57.10
C ARG A 1066 11.62 2.90 57.69
N SER A 1067 12.60 2.06 57.36
CA SER A 1067 13.39 1.13 58.20
C SER A 1067 12.81 -0.06 59.02
N CYS A 1068 13.35 -1.23 58.65
CA CYS A 1068 13.46 -2.59 59.21
C CYS A 1068 13.64 -2.85 60.75
N LEU A 1069 13.03 -3.97 61.23
CA LEU A 1069 13.56 -5.17 61.98
C LEU A 1069 14.51 -5.02 63.22
N PRO A 1070 14.75 -6.08 64.07
CA PRO A 1070 13.95 -7.27 64.46
C PRO A 1070 13.99 -7.63 66.00
N SER A 1071 13.26 -8.68 66.44
CA SER A 1071 13.78 -9.86 67.23
C SER A 1071 12.92 -10.48 68.39
N ASN A 1072 12.86 -11.83 68.37
CA ASN A 1072 12.94 -12.84 69.47
C ASN A 1072 11.84 -13.23 70.50
N ALA A 1073 11.76 -14.57 70.67
CA ALA A 1073 11.41 -15.41 71.84
C ALA A 1073 9.92 -15.63 72.26
N ALA A 1074 9.53 -16.68 73.03
CA ALA A 1074 9.87 -18.14 73.03
C ALA A 1074 8.98 -18.93 74.04
N CYS A 1075 8.69 -20.22 73.77
CA CYS A 1075 8.36 -21.32 74.71
C CYS A 1075 7.04 -21.40 75.54
N CYS A 1076 6.35 -22.57 75.40
CA CYS A 1076 6.14 -23.63 76.43
C CYS A 1076 4.70 -24.13 76.83
N ARG A 1077 4.48 -25.45 76.59
CA ARG A 1077 3.70 -26.50 77.33
C ARG A 1077 2.15 -26.62 77.23
N GLY A 1078 1.68 -27.87 77.06
CA GLY A 1078 0.26 -28.33 77.08
C GLY A 1078 -0.20 -28.91 78.44
N PRO A 1079 -1.29 -29.74 78.54
CA PRO A 1079 -1.17 -31.19 78.25
C PRO A 1079 -2.46 -32.04 77.91
N ARG A 1080 -2.26 -33.33 77.54
CA ARG A 1080 -3.15 -34.55 77.69
C ARG A 1080 -4.46 -34.71 76.85
N VAL A 1081 -5.01 -35.91 76.51
CA VAL A 1081 -4.54 -37.31 76.24
C VAL A 1081 -5.74 -38.21 75.77
N LEU A 1082 -5.49 -39.45 75.26
CA LEU A 1082 -6.41 -40.55 74.78
C LEU A 1082 -6.90 -40.44 73.31
N ILE A 1083 -6.66 -41.35 72.33
CA ILE A 1083 -6.34 -42.82 72.20
C ILE A 1083 -7.55 -43.77 72.21
N VAL A 1084 -7.90 -44.34 71.03
CA VAL A 1084 -7.96 -45.80 70.65
C VAL A 1084 -7.88 -45.83 69.09
N SER A 1085 -6.91 -46.44 68.36
CA SER A 1085 -6.69 -47.88 68.04
C SER A 1085 -7.86 -48.54 67.25
N ARG A 1086 -7.70 -49.40 66.21
CA ARG A 1086 -6.54 -50.19 65.72
C ARG A 1086 -6.68 -50.59 64.23
N THR A 1087 -5.57 -51.01 63.63
CA THR A 1087 -5.37 -51.53 62.27
C THR A 1087 -5.98 -52.91 61.99
N ILE A 1088 -6.23 -53.27 60.73
CA ILE A 1088 -5.94 -54.61 60.14
C ILE A 1088 -5.77 -54.50 58.59
N ARG A 1089 -4.82 -55.24 58.02
CA ARG A 1089 -4.66 -55.52 56.58
C ARG A 1089 -5.29 -56.88 56.27
N THR A 1090 -5.83 -57.10 55.07
CA THR A 1090 -5.36 -58.16 54.12
C THR A 1090 -6.09 -58.17 52.78
N THR A 1091 -5.36 -58.61 51.76
CA THR A 1091 -5.75 -58.92 50.37
C THR A 1091 -6.68 -60.14 50.26
N ILE A 1092 -7.45 -60.24 49.16
CA ILE A 1092 -7.80 -61.49 48.44
C ILE A 1092 -8.33 -61.15 47.03
N SER A 1093 -8.31 -62.13 46.12
CA SER A 1093 -8.41 -62.00 44.66
C SER A 1093 -9.75 -62.47 44.03
N SER A 1094 -9.81 -62.29 42.70
CA SER A 1094 -10.31 -63.22 41.66
C SER A 1094 -11.79 -63.32 41.26
N SER A 1095 -11.94 -63.31 39.92
CA SER A 1095 -12.87 -64.07 39.04
C SER A 1095 -14.36 -63.70 38.91
N ALA A 1096 -14.65 -62.96 37.83
CA ALA A 1096 -15.44 -63.38 36.65
C ALA A 1096 -16.88 -63.93 36.79
N PHE A 1097 -17.80 -63.34 36.00
CA PHE A 1097 -18.87 -64.07 35.31
C PHE A 1097 -19.17 -63.44 33.92
N HIS A 1098 -19.57 -64.28 32.96
CA HIS A 1098 -19.93 -63.92 31.57
C HIS A 1098 -21.39 -63.47 31.43
N HIS A 1099 -21.74 -62.69 30.39
CA HIS A 1099 -22.54 -63.19 29.25
C HIS A 1099 -22.61 -62.18 28.08
N TRP A 1100 -23.25 -62.59 26.98
CA TRP A 1100 -23.06 -62.12 25.60
C TRP A 1100 -24.36 -61.58 24.95
N TRP A 1101 -24.17 -60.79 23.88
CA TRP A 1101 -24.97 -60.73 22.63
C TRP A 1101 -26.10 -59.70 22.34
N LEU A 1102 -25.78 -58.89 21.31
CA LEU A 1102 -26.50 -58.60 20.04
C LEU A 1102 -27.50 -57.43 19.85
N HIS A 1103 -27.29 -56.78 18.69
CA HIS A 1103 -28.06 -55.79 17.93
C HIS A 1103 -29.59 -56.02 17.79
N LEU A 1104 -30.38 -54.93 17.70
CA LEU A 1104 -31.00 -54.43 16.43
C LEU A 1104 -31.95 -53.21 16.60
N SER A 1105 -31.92 -52.32 15.60
CA SER A 1105 -33.02 -51.53 15.00
C SER A 1105 -33.86 -50.47 15.77
N PHE A 1106 -33.70 -49.22 15.30
CA PHE A 1106 -34.74 -48.23 14.88
C PHE A 1106 -36.24 -48.49 15.19
N ARG A 1107 -36.93 -47.47 15.74
CA ARG A 1107 -37.88 -46.58 15.00
C ARG A 1107 -38.38 -45.37 15.81
N HIS A 1108 -38.78 -44.31 15.09
CA HIS A 1108 -39.52 -43.10 15.54
C HIS A 1108 -40.90 -43.45 16.15
N THR A 1109 -41.58 -42.62 16.96
CA THR A 1109 -42.23 -41.33 16.58
C THR A 1109 -42.73 -40.47 17.77
N GLN A 1110 -42.65 -39.13 17.60
CA GLN A 1110 -43.59 -38.04 17.96
C GLN A 1110 -44.31 -38.06 19.34
N ALA A 1111 -44.10 -37.06 20.22
CA ALA A 1111 -44.76 -35.72 20.30
C ALA A 1111 -46.05 -35.75 21.19
N ALA A 1112 -46.48 -34.70 21.90
CA ALA A 1112 -46.09 -33.28 21.93
C ALA A 1112 -46.29 -32.64 23.35
N ASP A 1113 -46.18 -31.32 23.41
CA ASP A 1113 -46.60 -30.35 24.46
C ASP A 1113 -45.75 -30.21 25.74
N GLY A 1114 -45.17 -29.01 25.92
CA GLY A 1114 -44.40 -28.58 27.09
C GLY A 1114 -43.31 -27.57 26.76
#